data_AF-A0A857CEX2-F1
#
_entry.id   AF-A0A857CEX2-F1
#
_cell.length_a   1.000
_cell.length_b   1.000
_cell.length_c   1.000
_cell.angle_alpha   90.00
_cell.angle_beta   90.00
_cell.angle_gamma   90.00
#
_symmetry.space_group_name_H-M   'P 1'
#
loop_
_entity.id
_entity.type
_entity.pdbx_description
1 polymer ?
#
loop_
_entity_poly.entity_id
_entity_poly.type
_entity_poly.pdbx_seq_one_letter_code
_entity_poly.pdbx_strand_id
1 'polypeptide(L)'
;MIARETGIIGLPLRLLAREVYGRITERVGTDKVALVTGEEKIIPSDTRYWVSTVEAMPLDLVVDFVAIDEVQLAGDLERGHVFTDRILNMRGTLETLLLGSATARPLLERLLPGLNVVTRPRMSILAYSGQKKITRLPARSAVVAFSSSEVYAIAELIRRQHGGAAVVLGSLSPRTRNAQVELFQNGDVEHLIATDAIGMGLNLDVDHIAFAGIRKFDGYQYRMLTPAEMGQIGGRAGRHTRDGTFGVTGRVDPFDEELVEALESHRFDALKVFQWRNRALDFDSVESLRRTLDEPPREQGLTRAPPSADETAFDHALRDEAIRRVAATPERVRLLWDVCQVPDYRKIAPANHADLIAGLYAHLTRSGVVPDDWFARQVAFADRVDGDIDTLANRIAHIRTWTFVANRGDWLADPAHWQGVTRGVEDRLSDALHDRLTQRFVDRRTSVLMRRLRENAMLEAEITSAGDVLVEGQHVGQLQGFRFAPDPSADGPDVKALRAAAQKALASELTQRADRLSRAANDDFALASDGALRWQGEIVGRVIAGDTVLTPGLIVLCEDTLDVADREKVEARLVLWLRTHIDTVLKPLRDLEIGEGLEGLARGIAFRLIEALGILERSEIAEDVRQLDQTMRAGLRRLGVRFGAYHIFVPALLKPAPSRLIAQLWALKHGEPDMPGLSELPQLSASGRTSITVDPEISKALYKVVGFRVCGPRAVRIDILERLADLIRPLLAWKPLDANVSPPEGAVAEGGAFTVTVAMTSLLGCAGEDFSAVLKSLGYRSETREVTRPVAATSEAAAPEVPAVEAPAVEAPAEAEAPADAQAVAVEAEPVAEEAVKAPAEPAAEADEADASTAPADASATEAAPAEGATETATIEIWRPGRRDRRPQGGQRDGQRGGRRGDAAGGDASEGQGQKQRTKGRGFGKGGNRQQGRPDQQRSGGGGGKGRNEGSRPDTQRPRGTRPERPAREIDPDSPFAKLAALKADLEKKPRS
;
A
#
# COMPACT_ATOMS: atom_id res chain seq x y z
N MET A 1 21.62 -37.32 -38.73
CA MET A 1 20.96 -38.49 -38.13
C MET A 1 19.71 -38.91 -38.89
N ILE A 2 18.49 -38.43 -38.58
CA ILE A 2 17.19 -38.97 -39.10
C ILE A 2 16.96 -38.94 -40.64
N ALA A 3 17.94 -38.52 -41.43
CA ALA A 3 17.99 -38.62 -42.89
C ALA A 3 18.87 -39.79 -43.39
N ARG A 4 19.31 -40.66 -42.48
CA ARG A 4 20.04 -41.93 -42.71
C ARG A 4 19.24 -43.06 -42.05
N GLU A 5 19.43 -44.30 -42.48
CA GLU A 5 18.62 -45.44 -42.00
C GLU A 5 18.88 -45.77 -40.52
N THR A 6 20.14 -45.67 -40.11
CA THR A 6 20.61 -45.86 -38.73
C THR A 6 21.44 -44.66 -38.25
N GLY A 7 21.57 -44.49 -36.93
CA GLY A 7 22.50 -43.51 -36.40
C GLY A 7 22.58 -43.42 -34.88
N ILE A 8 23.66 -42.80 -34.42
CA ILE A 8 23.94 -42.56 -33.00
C ILE A 8 24.37 -41.10 -32.76
N ILE A 9 24.01 -40.57 -31.60
CA ILE A 9 24.50 -39.28 -31.10
C ILE A 9 24.95 -39.39 -29.64
N GLY A 10 26.18 -38.94 -29.38
CA GLY A 10 26.77 -38.77 -28.06
C GLY A 10 26.68 -37.32 -27.61
N LEU A 11 26.01 -37.10 -26.46
CA LEU A 11 25.73 -35.77 -25.90
C LEU A 11 26.44 -35.61 -24.55
N PRO A 12 26.83 -34.38 -24.16
CA PRO A 12 27.68 -34.19 -22.99
C PRO A 12 26.93 -34.30 -21.65
N LEU A 13 25.59 -34.33 -21.66
CA LEU A 13 24.76 -34.33 -20.45
C LEU A 13 23.52 -35.21 -20.64
N ARG A 14 23.13 -35.95 -19.59
CA ARG A 14 21.90 -36.77 -19.55
C ARG A 14 20.63 -35.97 -19.89
N LEU A 15 20.60 -34.68 -19.56
CA LEU A 15 19.47 -33.79 -19.85
C LEU A 15 19.35 -33.50 -21.38
N LEU A 16 20.47 -33.24 -22.06
CA LEU A 16 20.49 -33.12 -23.52
C LEU A 16 20.15 -34.44 -24.21
N ALA A 17 20.65 -35.56 -23.69
CA ALA A 17 20.26 -36.89 -24.18
C ALA A 17 18.74 -37.10 -24.07
N ARG A 18 18.11 -36.67 -22.97
CA ARG A 18 16.65 -36.71 -22.78
C ARG A 18 15.89 -35.78 -23.74
N GLU A 19 16.35 -34.54 -23.92
CA GLU A 19 15.77 -33.53 -24.81
C GLU A 19 15.82 -33.97 -26.29
N VAL A 20 16.98 -34.49 -26.72
CA VAL A 20 17.19 -35.00 -28.09
C VAL A 20 16.39 -36.28 -28.32
N TYR A 21 16.37 -37.21 -27.36
CA TYR A 21 15.53 -38.42 -27.40
C TYR A 21 14.06 -38.08 -27.63
N GLY A 22 13.49 -37.13 -26.87
CA GLY A 22 12.11 -36.67 -27.06
C GLY A 22 11.85 -36.18 -28.49
N ARG A 23 12.64 -35.23 -28.97
CA ARG A 23 12.49 -34.64 -30.32
C ARG A 23 12.64 -35.61 -31.47
N ILE A 24 13.37 -36.71 -31.29
CA ILE A 24 13.49 -37.76 -32.31
C ILE A 24 12.29 -38.72 -32.20
N THR A 25 11.94 -39.13 -30.98
CA THR A 25 10.77 -39.98 -30.67
C THR A 25 9.47 -39.40 -31.25
N GLU A 26 9.24 -38.10 -31.06
CA GLU A 26 8.13 -37.32 -31.64
C GLU A 26 8.02 -37.42 -33.17
N ARG A 27 9.12 -37.73 -33.87
CA ARG A 27 9.22 -37.74 -35.33
C ARG A 27 9.25 -39.13 -35.97
N VAL A 28 9.71 -40.16 -35.24
CA VAL A 28 9.96 -41.50 -35.80
C VAL A 28 9.30 -42.66 -35.03
N GLY A 29 8.75 -42.39 -33.85
CA GLY A 29 8.15 -43.40 -32.96
C GLY A 29 9.05 -43.83 -31.79
N THR A 30 8.44 -44.21 -30.68
CA THR A 30 9.11 -44.76 -29.47
C THR A 30 9.75 -46.12 -29.71
N ASP A 31 9.30 -46.84 -30.73
CA ASP A 31 9.73 -48.18 -31.12
C ASP A 31 11.11 -48.23 -31.81
N LYS A 32 11.63 -47.07 -32.25
CA LYS A 32 12.85 -46.96 -33.07
C LYS A 32 13.99 -46.18 -32.43
N VAL A 33 13.78 -45.61 -31.24
CA VAL A 33 14.75 -44.74 -30.57
C VAL A 33 15.15 -45.33 -29.23
N ALA A 34 16.45 -45.54 -29.01
CA ALA A 34 17.02 -45.88 -27.72
C ALA A 34 17.56 -44.63 -26.99
N LEU A 35 17.52 -44.68 -25.67
CA LEU A 35 18.24 -43.78 -24.77
C LEU A 35 19.24 -44.59 -23.93
N VAL A 36 20.52 -44.25 -23.98
CA VAL A 36 21.58 -44.94 -23.22
C VAL A 36 22.41 -43.93 -22.43
N THR A 37 22.25 -43.93 -21.12
CA THR A 37 22.97 -43.06 -20.17
C THR A 37 23.44 -43.88 -18.96
N GLY A 38 24.37 -43.36 -18.16
CA GLY A 38 24.95 -44.11 -17.04
C GLY A 38 23.93 -44.57 -15.98
N GLU A 39 22.89 -43.79 -15.76
CA GLU A 39 21.84 -44.08 -14.78
C GLU A 39 20.54 -44.62 -15.40
N GLU A 40 20.42 -44.67 -16.73
CA GLU A 40 19.17 -45.04 -17.40
C GLU A 40 19.37 -45.55 -18.83
N LYS A 41 18.75 -46.71 -19.10
CA LYS A 41 18.78 -47.42 -20.38
C LYS A 41 17.33 -47.69 -20.84
N ILE A 42 17.01 -47.33 -22.08
CA ILE A 42 15.74 -47.62 -22.77
C ILE A 42 16.12 -48.11 -24.17
N ILE A 43 15.83 -49.38 -24.50
CA ILE A 43 16.18 -49.98 -25.80
C ILE A 43 14.98 -50.77 -26.33
N PRO A 44 14.23 -50.22 -27.31
CA PRO A 44 13.24 -50.95 -28.09
C PRO A 44 13.81 -52.09 -28.95
N SER A 45 12.94 -52.99 -29.43
CA SER A 45 13.34 -54.14 -30.27
C SER A 45 13.63 -53.79 -31.74
N ASP A 46 13.04 -52.73 -32.33
CA ASP A 46 13.37 -52.20 -33.67
C ASP A 46 14.22 -50.92 -33.57
N THR A 47 15.17 -50.87 -32.63
CA THR A 47 16.01 -49.66 -32.43
C THR A 47 16.89 -49.38 -33.65
N ARG A 48 16.72 -48.19 -34.25
CA ARG A 48 17.54 -47.67 -35.38
C ARG A 48 18.35 -46.45 -34.99
N TYR A 49 17.86 -45.68 -34.03
CA TYR A 49 18.44 -44.42 -33.59
C TYR A 49 18.84 -44.47 -32.12
N TRP A 50 20.10 -44.15 -31.83
CA TRP A 50 20.68 -44.27 -30.49
C TRP A 50 21.03 -42.88 -29.95
N VAL A 51 20.38 -42.47 -28.87
CA VAL A 51 20.66 -41.21 -28.18
C VAL A 51 21.37 -41.52 -26.87
N SER A 52 22.53 -40.93 -26.63
CA SER A 52 23.39 -41.34 -25.53
C SER A 52 24.16 -40.19 -24.88
N THR A 53 24.67 -40.41 -23.67
CA THR A 53 25.82 -39.61 -23.21
C THR A 53 27.11 -40.12 -23.84
N VAL A 54 28.10 -39.25 -24.09
CA VAL A 54 29.38 -39.61 -24.75
C VAL A 54 30.10 -40.76 -24.03
N GLU A 55 29.98 -40.83 -22.70
CA GLU A 55 30.43 -41.95 -21.86
C GLU A 55 29.71 -43.27 -22.17
N ALA A 56 28.37 -43.25 -22.18
CA ALA A 56 27.51 -44.43 -22.31
C ALA A 56 27.20 -44.82 -23.76
N MET A 57 27.77 -44.10 -24.73
CA MET A 57 27.67 -44.31 -26.18
C MET A 57 28.18 -45.71 -26.55
N PRO A 58 27.33 -46.65 -27.03
CA PRO A 58 27.76 -48.00 -27.40
C PRO A 58 28.83 -48.00 -28.51
N LEU A 59 29.84 -48.87 -28.38
CA LEU A 59 31.06 -48.87 -29.19
C LEU A 59 31.17 -50.05 -30.16
N ASP A 60 30.25 -50.99 -30.02
CA ASP A 60 30.03 -52.21 -30.79
C ASP A 60 29.05 -52.00 -31.97
N LEU A 61 28.29 -50.90 -31.95
CA LEU A 61 27.32 -50.58 -32.99
C LEU A 61 27.98 -49.97 -34.24
N VAL A 62 27.73 -50.60 -35.39
CA VAL A 62 28.02 -50.04 -36.71
C VAL A 62 26.75 -49.38 -37.24
N VAL A 63 26.81 -48.08 -37.54
CA VAL A 63 25.67 -47.27 -38.01
C VAL A 63 26.09 -46.26 -39.07
N ASP A 64 25.14 -45.75 -39.86
CA ASP A 64 25.40 -44.84 -40.97
C ASP A 64 25.91 -43.47 -40.51
N PHE A 65 25.35 -42.97 -39.40
CA PHE A 65 25.57 -41.64 -38.88
C PHE A 65 26.09 -41.68 -37.45
N VAL A 66 27.25 -41.09 -37.19
CA VAL A 66 27.73 -40.78 -35.83
C VAL A 66 27.71 -39.27 -35.64
N ALA A 67 27.22 -38.79 -34.50
CA ALA A 67 27.47 -37.43 -34.04
C ALA A 67 28.03 -37.38 -32.62
N ILE A 68 28.91 -36.41 -32.37
CA ILE A 68 29.47 -36.10 -31.04
C ILE A 68 29.28 -34.60 -30.82
N ASP A 69 28.66 -34.23 -29.70
CA ASP A 69 28.30 -32.86 -29.37
C ASP A 69 29.22 -32.23 -28.30
N GLU A 70 29.34 -30.91 -28.33
CA GLU A 70 30.23 -30.07 -27.51
C GLU A 70 31.69 -30.58 -27.47
N VAL A 71 32.27 -30.93 -28.64
CA VAL A 71 33.59 -31.58 -28.78
C VAL A 71 34.77 -30.82 -28.17
N GLN A 72 34.65 -29.52 -27.86
CA GLN A 72 35.65 -28.78 -27.10
C GLN A 72 35.84 -29.33 -25.66
N LEU A 73 34.89 -30.10 -25.14
CA LEU A 73 35.05 -30.84 -23.88
C LEU A 73 36.17 -31.89 -23.93
N ALA A 74 36.71 -32.24 -25.11
CA ALA A 74 37.97 -32.98 -25.21
C ALA A 74 39.15 -32.30 -24.49
N GLY A 75 39.09 -30.98 -24.22
CA GLY A 75 40.05 -30.27 -23.38
C GLY A 75 39.86 -30.44 -21.86
N ASP A 76 38.72 -30.96 -21.40
CA ASP A 76 38.34 -31.04 -19.97
C ASP A 76 39.17 -32.06 -19.18
N LEU A 77 39.66 -31.65 -18.01
CA LEU A 77 40.60 -32.39 -17.18
C LEU A 77 40.04 -33.68 -16.56
N GLU A 78 38.73 -33.78 -16.33
CA GLU A 78 38.10 -34.93 -15.66
C GLU A 78 37.60 -35.96 -16.68
N ARG A 79 36.87 -35.51 -17.71
CA ARG A 79 36.17 -36.38 -18.67
C ARG A 79 36.56 -36.19 -20.14
N GLY A 80 37.42 -35.23 -20.47
CA GLY A 80 37.79 -34.94 -21.86
C GLY A 80 38.44 -36.12 -22.60
N HIS A 81 39.10 -37.02 -21.87
CA HIS A 81 39.67 -38.25 -22.42
C HIS A 81 38.62 -39.15 -23.13
N VAL A 82 37.36 -39.14 -22.66
CA VAL A 82 36.26 -39.89 -23.28
C VAL A 82 35.86 -39.26 -24.61
N PHE A 83 35.74 -37.93 -24.65
CA PHE A 83 35.42 -37.18 -25.87
C PHE A 83 36.51 -37.40 -26.92
N THR A 84 37.79 -37.30 -26.53
CA THR A 84 38.94 -37.56 -27.41
C THR A 84 38.91 -38.97 -27.98
N ASP A 85 38.59 -40.00 -27.19
CA ASP A 85 38.42 -41.36 -27.73
C ASP A 85 37.30 -41.43 -28.78
N ARG A 86 36.10 -40.89 -28.51
CA ARG A 86 35.01 -40.93 -29.50
C ARG A 86 35.38 -40.16 -30.77
N ILE A 87 35.99 -38.97 -30.63
CA ILE A 87 36.45 -38.13 -31.74
C ILE A 87 37.49 -38.86 -32.62
N LEU A 88 38.45 -39.56 -32.00
CA LEU A 88 39.49 -40.28 -32.74
C LEU A 88 38.99 -41.59 -33.33
N ASN A 89 38.23 -42.39 -32.58
CA ASN A 89 38.00 -43.80 -32.88
C ASN A 89 36.57 -44.18 -33.32
N MET A 90 35.58 -43.28 -33.26
CA MET A 90 34.20 -43.60 -33.62
C MET A 90 33.78 -42.98 -34.97
N ARG A 91 33.24 -43.80 -35.88
CA ARG A 91 32.86 -43.38 -37.25
C ARG A 91 31.53 -43.99 -37.66
N GLY A 92 30.70 -43.18 -38.32
CA GLY A 92 29.56 -43.67 -39.10
C GLY A 92 30.02 -44.17 -40.46
N THR A 93 29.34 -45.16 -41.04
CA THR A 93 29.71 -45.74 -42.35
C THR A 93 29.52 -44.76 -43.51
N LEU A 94 28.61 -43.78 -43.36
CA LEU A 94 28.33 -42.74 -44.37
C LEU A 94 28.73 -41.33 -43.88
N GLU A 95 28.56 -41.03 -42.59
CA GLU A 95 28.69 -39.66 -42.07
C GLU A 95 29.14 -39.65 -40.60
N THR A 96 30.11 -38.79 -40.28
CA THR A 96 30.51 -38.49 -38.89
C THR A 96 30.51 -36.98 -38.68
N LEU A 97 29.71 -36.49 -37.73
CA LEU A 97 29.48 -35.07 -37.49
C LEU A 97 30.01 -34.67 -36.11
N LEU A 98 30.94 -33.72 -36.08
CA LEU A 98 31.48 -33.13 -34.85
C LEU A 98 30.87 -31.76 -34.63
N LEU A 99 30.22 -31.56 -33.48
CA LEU A 99 29.54 -30.30 -33.11
C LEU A 99 30.22 -29.71 -31.87
N GLY A 100 30.43 -28.38 -31.86
CA GLY A 100 31.05 -27.68 -30.74
C GLY A 100 31.67 -26.34 -31.12
N SER A 101 32.45 -25.79 -30.20
CA SER A 101 33.07 -24.47 -30.32
C SER A 101 34.25 -24.43 -31.31
N ALA A 102 34.41 -23.28 -31.98
CA ALA A 102 35.54 -23.00 -32.86
C ALA A 102 36.91 -23.08 -32.15
N THR A 103 36.96 -23.01 -30.81
CA THR A 103 38.19 -23.20 -30.03
C THR A 103 38.81 -24.59 -30.21
N ALA A 104 38.02 -25.61 -30.53
CA ALA A 104 38.49 -26.97 -30.80
C ALA A 104 39.07 -27.15 -32.22
N ARG A 105 38.70 -26.26 -33.16
CA ARG A 105 38.99 -26.41 -34.60
C ARG A 105 40.48 -26.66 -34.91
N PRO A 106 41.47 -25.91 -34.38
CA PRO A 106 42.88 -26.09 -34.75
C PRO A 106 43.54 -27.36 -34.17
N LEU A 107 42.86 -28.09 -33.28
CA LEU A 107 43.22 -29.45 -32.89
C LEU A 107 42.53 -30.46 -33.80
N LEU A 108 41.22 -30.29 -34.07
CA LEU A 108 40.45 -31.19 -34.91
C LEU A 108 40.97 -31.27 -36.35
N GLU A 109 41.30 -30.13 -36.98
CA GLU A 109 41.88 -30.10 -38.35
C GLU A 109 43.26 -30.79 -38.45
N ARG A 110 43.96 -30.95 -37.31
CA ARG A 110 45.29 -31.57 -37.22
C ARG A 110 45.20 -33.06 -36.92
N LEU A 111 44.34 -33.43 -35.98
CA LEU A 111 44.08 -34.82 -35.56
C LEU A 111 43.24 -35.59 -36.59
N LEU A 112 42.44 -34.88 -37.40
CA LEU A 112 41.59 -35.43 -38.44
C LEU A 112 41.87 -34.73 -39.80
N PRO A 113 42.96 -35.09 -40.50
CA PRO A 113 43.26 -34.53 -41.81
C PRO A 113 42.10 -34.73 -42.80
N GLY A 114 41.71 -33.66 -43.50
CA GLY A 114 40.57 -33.67 -44.42
C GLY A 114 39.21 -33.35 -43.80
N LEU A 115 39.15 -32.95 -42.52
CA LEU A 115 37.94 -32.48 -41.85
C LEU A 115 37.28 -31.30 -42.60
N ASN A 116 36.00 -31.44 -42.94
CA ASN A 116 35.18 -30.35 -43.48
C ASN A 116 34.54 -29.53 -42.35
N VAL A 117 34.78 -28.22 -42.33
CA VAL A 117 34.37 -27.33 -41.22
C VAL A 117 33.30 -26.33 -41.69
N VAL A 118 32.10 -26.43 -41.12
CA VAL A 118 30.97 -25.52 -41.42
C VAL A 118 30.68 -24.62 -40.21
N THR A 119 31.14 -23.38 -40.27
CA THR A 119 30.86 -22.37 -39.23
C THR A 119 29.41 -21.88 -39.30
N ARG A 120 28.78 -21.64 -38.15
CA ARG A 120 27.48 -20.95 -38.03
C ARG A 120 27.65 -19.71 -37.13
N PRO A 121 27.31 -18.49 -37.59
CA PRO A 121 27.35 -17.30 -36.75
C PRO A 121 26.19 -17.29 -35.74
N ARG A 122 26.35 -16.53 -34.66
CA ARG A 122 25.29 -16.24 -33.70
C ARG A 122 24.21 -15.38 -34.37
N MET A 123 22.92 -15.64 -34.07
CA MET A 123 21.78 -14.94 -34.69
C MET A 123 21.31 -13.69 -33.91
N SER A 124 21.70 -13.58 -32.64
CA SER A 124 21.38 -12.45 -31.76
C SER A 124 22.64 -11.76 -31.26
N ILE A 125 22.56 -10.45 -31.05
CA ILE A 125 23.62 -9.66 -30.42
C ILE A 125 23.69 -10.05 -28.94
N LEU A 126 24.90 -10.06 -28.39
CA LEU A 126 25.15 -10.15 -26.96
C LEU A 126 25.90 -8.89 -26.55
N ALA A 127 25.34 -8.09 -25.63
CA ALA A 127 25.90 -6.79 -25.24
C ALA A 127 26.20 -6.69 -23.73
N TYR A 128 27.31 -6.06 -23.39
CA TYR A 128 27.70 -5.81 -22.00
C TYR A 128 26.92 -4.64 -21.41
N SER A 129 26.41 -4.83 -20.19
CA SER A 129 25.55 -3.86 -19.50
C SER A 129 26.10 -3.43 -18.13
N GLY A 130 27.40 -3.63 -17.92
CA GLY A 130 28.15 -3.15 -16.75
C GLY A 130 27.81 -3.86 -15.44
N GLN A 131 28.09 -3.17 -14.34
CA GLN A 131 27.80 -3.63 -12.98
C GLN A 131 26.39 -3.19 -12.54
N LYS A 132 25.59 -4.13 -12.03
CA LYS A 132 24.25 -3.88 -11.47
C LYS A 132 24.14 -4.43 -10.04
N LYS A 133 23.34 -3.79 -9.19
CA LYS A 133 22.95 -4.40 -7.91
C LYS A 133 21.96 -5.53 -8.18
N ILE A 134 22.03 -6.62 -7.41
CA ILE A 134 21.07 -7.74 -7.49
C ILE A 134 19.62 -7.22 -7.39
N THR A 135 19.41 -6.20 -6.54
CA THR A 135 18.14 -5.49 -6.31
C THR A 135 17.67 -4.61 -7.49
N ARG A 136 18.35 -4.66 -8.63
CA ARG A 136 18.13 -3.81 -9.84
C ARG A 136 18.47 -4.57 -11.14
N LEU A 137 18.42 -5.90 -11.10
CA LEU A 137 18.49 -6.70 -12.32
C LEU A 137 17.15 -6.57 -13.08
N PRO A 138 17.16 -6.64 -14.43
CA PRO A 138 15.91 -6.68 -15.19
C PRO A 138 15.17 -8.01 -14.96
N ALA A 139 13.86 -8.04 -15.24
CA ALA A 139 13.12 -9.30 -15.31
C ALA A 139 13.75 -10.27 -16.32
N ARG A 140 13.51 -11.59 -16.13
CA ARG A 140 14.14 -12.69 -16.88
C ARG A 140 15.68 -12.71 -16.80
N SER A 141 16.23 -12.26 -15.67
CA SER A 141 17.66 -12.38 -15.36
C SER A 141 18.04 -13.75 -14.80
N ALA A 142 19.17 -14.29 -15.26
CA ALA A 142 19.86 -15.39 -14.60
C ALA A 142 21.13 -14.90 -13.88
N VAL A 143 21.27 -15.21 -12.59
CA VAL A 143 22.41 -14.84 -11.74
C VAL A 143 23.30 -16.05 -11.51
N VAL A 144 24.59 -15.94 -11.85
CA VAL A 144 25.51 -17.09 -11.87
C VAL A 144 26.57 -16.96 -10.78
N ALA A 145 26.55 -17.91 -9.84
CA ALA A 145 27.44 -18.00 -8.69
C ALA A 145 28.14 -19.36 -8.65
N PHE A 146 29.30 -19.44 -8.00
CA PHE A 146 30.20 -20.61 -8.12
C PHE A 146 30.27 -21.46 -6.84
N SER A 147 29.27 -21.30 -5.96
CA SER A 147 29.04 -22.16 -4.79
C SER A 147 27.53 -22.26 -4.49
N SER A 148 27.09 -23.39 -3.92
CA SER A 148 25.69 -23.60 -3.54
C SER A 148 25.24 -22.63 -2.44
N SER A 149 26.12 -22.33 -1.48
CA SER A 149 25.87 -21.36 -0.41
C SER A 149 25.62 -19.95 -0.94
N GLU A 150 26.37 -19.51 -1.95
CA GLU A 150 26.13 -18.22 -2.60
C GLU A 150 24.83 -18.23 -3.42
N VAL A 151 24.54 -19.31 -4.17
CA VAL A 151 23.26 -19.45 -4.88
C VAL A 151 22.08 -19.35 -3.91
N TYR A 152 22.09 -20.07 -2.79
CA TYR A 152 21.04 -19.98 -1.78
C TYR A 152 20.93 -18.58 -1.15
N ALA A 153 22.06 -17.91 -0.89
CA ALA A 153 22.07 -16.56 -0.33
C ALA A 153 21.52 -15.49 -1.29
N ILE A 154 21.79 -15.64 -2.60
CA ILE A 154 21.26 -14.76 -3.65
C ILE A 154 19.78 -15.04 -3.90
N ALA A 155 19.36 -16.31 -3.93
CA ALA A 155 17.95 -16.69 -4.11
C ALA A 155 17.08 -16.19 -2.94
N GLU A 156 17.55 -16.29 -1.69
CA GLU A 156 16.88 -15.73 -0.51
C GLU A 156 16.82 -14.18 -0.56
N LEU A 157 17.87 -13.51 -1.04
CA LEU A 157 17.87 -12.05 -1.23
C LEU A 157 16.86 -11.62 -2.30
N ILE A 158 16.78 -12.35 -3.42
CA ILE A 158 15.85 -12.05 -4.52
C ILE A 158 14.40 -12.33 -4.12
N ARG A 159 14.12 -13.47 -3.45
CA ARG A 159 12.79 -13.78 -2.90
C ARG A 159 12.25 -12.63 -2.03
N ARG A 160 13.08 -12.06 -1.16
CA ARG A 160 12.71 -10.93 -0.27
C ARG A 160 12.45 -9.60 -0.99
N GLN A 161 12.68 -9.51 -2.30
CA GLN A 161 12.59 -8.26 -3.07
C GLN A 161 11.73 -8.36 -4.34
N HIS A 162 11.56 -9.57 -4.89
CA HIS A 162 10.86 -9.84 -6.15
C HIS A 162 9.93 -11.08 -6.06
N GLY A 163 9.50 -11.43 -4.83
CA GLY A 163 8.59 -12.55 -4.56
C GLY A 163 9.21 -13.95 -4.66
N GLY A 164 10.05 -14.22 -5.66
CA GLY A 164 10.60 -15.57 -5.85
C GLY A 164 11.81 -15.68 -6.78
N ALA A 165 12.46 -16.84 -6.67
CA ALA A 165 13.71 -17.20 -7.32
C ALA A 165 13.73 -18.71 -7.66
N ALA A 166 13.98 -19.06 -8.93
CA ALA A 166 14.29 -20.42 -9.33
C ALA A 166 15.75 -20.77 -9.01
N VAL A 167 16.04 -22.00 -8.60
CA VAL A 167 17.40 -22.43 -8.20
C VAL A 167 17.88 -23.61 -9.05
N VAL A 168 19.04 -23.45 -9.71
CA VAL A 168 19.65 -24.46 -10.59
C VAL A 168 21.11 -24.74 -10.21
N LEU A 169 21.35 -25.84 -9.49
CA LEU A 169 22.70 -26.33 -9.17
C LEU A 169 23.06 -27.53 -10.05
N GLY A 170 24.35 -27.71 -10.36
CA GLY A 170 24.86 -28.88 -11.08
C GLY A 170 24.59 -30.24 -10.41
N SER A 171 24.39 -30.25 -9.09
CA SER A 171 24.04 -31.45 -8.29
C SER A 171 22.58 -31.89 -8.42
N LEU A 172 21.65 -30.98 -8.71
CA LEU A 172 20.22 -31.27 -8.81
C LEU A 172 19.96 -32.33 -9.89
N SER A 173 19.00 -33.22 -9.65
CA SER A 173 18.59 -34.21 -10.67
C SER A 173 18.01 -33.52 -11.91
N PRO A 174 18.03 -34.18 -13.08
CA PRO A 174 17.38 -33.65 -14.28
C PRO A 174 15.90 -33.29 -14.03
N ARG A 175 15.21 -34.06 -13.17
CA ARG A 175 13.82 -33.84 -12.77
C ARG A 175 13.65 -32.54 -11.96
N THR A 176 14.36 -32.41 -10.83
CA THR A 176 14.32 -31.18 -10.00
C THR A 176 14.75 -29.96 -10.81
N ARG A 177 15.78 -30.11 -11.67
CA ARG A 177 16.33 -29.04 -12.50
C ARG A 177 15.34 -28.56 -13.57
N ASN A 178 14.66 -29.48 -14.26
CA ASN A 178 13.62 -29.14 -15.23
C ASN A 178 12.46 -28.40 -14.55
N ALA A 179 11.96 -28.91 -13.42
CA ALA A 179 10.85 -28.27 -12.69
C ALA A 179 11.22 -26.87 -12.13
N GLN A 180 12.48 -26.64 -11.75
CA GLN A 180 12.96 -25.30 -11.38
C GLN A 180 13.12 -24.35 -12.59
N VAL A 181 13.50 -24.87 -13.76
CA VAL A 181 13.52 -24.09 -15.01
C VAL A 181 12.11 -23.80 -15.52
N GLU A 182 11.17 -24.71 -15.32
CA GLU A 182 9.76 -24.56 -15.70
C GLU A 182 9.10 -23.39 -14.96
N LEU A 183 9.30 -23.26 -13.64
CA LEU A 183 8.86 -22.10 -12.86
C LEU A 183 9.37 -20.75 -13.42
N PHE A 184 10.60 -20.71 -13.93
CA PHE A 184 11.16 -19.52 -14.57
C PHE A 184 10.61 -19.30 -15.99
N GLN A 185 10.44 -20.36 -16.77
CA GLN A 185 9.92 -20.26 -18.14
C GLN A 185 8.46 -19.83 -18.17
N ASN A 186 7.62 -20.43 -17.30
CA ASN A 186 6.21 -20.07 -17.09
C ASN A 186 6.04 -18.69 -16.46
N GLY A 187 7.12 -18.10 -15.92
CA GLY A 187 7.10 -16.77 -15.31
C GLY A 187 6.50 -16.72 -13.91
N ASP A 188 6.35 -17.86 -13.22
CA ASP A 188 6.03 -17.91 -11.80
C ASP A 188 7.15 -17.23 -10.97
N VAL A 189 8.38 -17.19 -11.49
CA VAL A 189 9.50 -16.38 -10.97
C VAL A 189 10.26 -15.66 -12.08
N GLU A 190 10.66 -14.41 -11.85
CA GLU A 190 11.35 -13.57 -12.86
C GLU A 190 12.87 -13.74 -12.87
N HIS A 191 13.41 -14.49 -11.91
CA HIS A 191 14.84 -14.61 -11.65
C HIS A 191 15.23 -16.07 -11.46
N LEU A 192 16.35 -16.46 -12.07
CA LEU A 192 16.94 -17.80 -11.94
C LEU A 192 18.36 -17.68 -11.39
N ILE A 193 18.68 -18.39 -10.31
CA ILE A 193 19.97 -18.30 -9.62
C ILE A 193 20.65 -19.66 -9.73
N ALA A 194 21.87 -19.70 -10.26
CA ALA A 194 22.47 -20.94 -10.72
C ALA A 194 23.99 -21.00 -10.62
N THR A 195 24.55 -22.20 -10.83
CA THR A 195 25.97 -22.38 -11.13
C THR A 195 26.25 -22.43 -12.63
N ASP A 196 27.52 -22.57 -13.01
CA ASP A 196 27.97 -22.83 -14.39
C ASP A 196 27.26 -24.00 -15.11
N ALA A 197 26.54 -24.84 -14.37
CA ALA A 197 25.64 -25.85 -14.90
C ALA A 197 24.51 -25.33 -15.83
N ILE A 198 24.23 -24.01 -15.88
CA ILE A 198 23.35 -23.43 -16.93
C ILE A 198 24.07 -23.15 -18.26
N GLY A 199 25.41 -23.12 -18.25
CA GLY A 199 26.23 -22.93 -19.45
C GLY A 199 26.06 -24.08 -20.45
N MET A 200 25.57 -25.25 -20.02
CA MET A 200 25.36 -26.44 -20.84
C MET A 200 24.02 -27.11 -20.56
N GLY A 201 23.32 -27.55 -21.61
CA GLY A 201 22.24 -28.52 -21.50
C GLY A 201 20.97 -28.11 -20.75
N LEU A 202 20.56 -26.84 -20.87
CA LEU A 202 19.20 -26.38 -20.55
C LEU A 202 18.67 -25.45 -21.63
N ASN A 203 17.38 -25.62 -21.98
CA ASN A 203 16.64 -24.73 -22.87
C ASN A 203 16.09 -23.52 -22.09
N LEU A 204 16.95 -22.52 -21.88
CA LEU A 204 16.64 -21.27 -21.18
C LEU A 204 16.29 -20.14 -22.16
N ASP A 205 15.32 -19.30 -21.80
CA ASP A 205 14.96 -18.06 -22.50
C ASP A 205 15.19 -16.89 -21.54
N VAL A 206 16.46 -16.45 -21.46
CA VAL A 206 16.99 -15.49 -20.49
C VAL A 206 17.40 -14.23 -21.24
N ASP A 207 17.00 -13.06 -20.76
CA ASP A 207 17.32 -11.78 -21.43
C ASP A 207 18.61 -11.15 -20.86
N HIS A 208 18.99 -11.50 -19.63
CA HIS A 208 20.18 -10.98 -18.95
C HIS A 208 20.94 -12.04 -18.13
N ILE A 209 22.27 -12.13 -18.29
CA ILE A 209 23.17 -12.93 -17.43
C ILE A 209 23.97 -12.00 -16.50
N ALA A 210 23.88 -12.22 -15.20
CA ALA A 210 24.64 -11.47 -14.19
C ALA A 210 25.63 -12.37 -13.43
N PHE A 211 26.92 -12.13 -13.58
CA PHE A 211 27.96 -12.87 -12.85
C PHE A 211 28.06 -12.38 -11.39
N ALA A 212 27.78 -13.28 -10.44
CA ALA A 212 27.95 -13.04 -9.00
C ALA A 212 29.37 -13.32 -8.50
N GLY A 213 30.14 -14.11 -9.26
CA GLY A 213 31.57 -14.32 -9.08
C GLY A 213 32.28 -14.54 -10.42
N ILE A 214 33.61 -14.50 -10.41
CA ILE A 214 34.48 -14.82 -11.57
C ILE A 214 35.51 -15.92 -11.25
N ARG A 215 35.39 -16.56 -10.08
CA ARG A 215 36.27 -17.62 -9.62
C ARG A 215 35.48 -18.89 -9.34
N LYS A 216 35.99 -20.04 -9.79
CA LYS A 216 35.41 -21.37 -9.53
C LYS A 216 36.44 -22.27 -8.86
N PHE A 217 35.95 -23.23 -8.09
CA PHE A 217 36.75 -24.37 -7.66
C PHE A 217 36.74 -25.42 -8.79
N ASP A 218 37.91 -25.85 -9.24
CA ASP A 218 38.07 -26.84 -10.32
C ASP A 218 38.34 -28.27 -9.82
N GLY A 219 38.08 -28.53 -8.54
CA GLY A 219 38.43 -29.77 -7.84
C GLY A 219 39.77 -29.69 -7.10
N TYR A 220 40.67 -28.79 -7.52
CA TYR A 220 42.01 -28.64 -6.95
C TYR A 220 42.23 -27.24 -6.36
N GLN A 221 41.79 -26.18 -7.04
CA GLN A 221 42.06 -24.79 -6.64
C GLN A 221 40.95 -23.80 -7.07
N TYR A 222 40.97 -22.61 -6.46
CA TYR A 222 40.06 -21.51 -6.78
C TYR A 222 40.64 -20.58 -7.86
N ARG A 223 40.59 -21.01 -9.12
CA ARG A 223 41.05 -20.23 -10.28
C ARG A 223 40.00 -19.24 -10.80
N MET A 224 40.43 -18.30 -11.65
CA MET A 224 39.51 -17.50 -12.48
C MET A 224 38.83 -18.38 -13.54
N LEU A 225 37.66 -17.95 -13.99
CA LEU A 225 37.04 -18.44 -15.23
C LEU A 225 37.88 -18.05 -16.44
N THR A 226 37.91 -18.91 -17.45
CA THR A 226 38.42 -18.55 -18.78
C THR A 226 37.40 -17.71 -19.56
N PRO A 227 37.82 -16.89 -20.55
CA PRO A 227 36.90 -16.18 -21.43
C PRO A 227 35.91 -17.11 -22.15
N ALA A 228 36.33 -18.34 -22.49
CA ALA A 228 35.47 -19.35 -23.07
C ALA A 228 34.38 -19.88 -22.11
N GLU A 229 34.71 -20.13 -20.83
CA GLU A 229 33.72 -20.47 -19.80
C GLU A 229 32.74 -19.31 -19.57
N MET A 230 33.23 -18.08 -19.48
CA MET A 230 32.38 -16.89 -19.39
C MET A 230 31.49 -16.73 -20.63
N GLY A 231 32.01 -16.98 -21.83
CA GLY A 231 31.27 -16.90 -23.10
C GLY A 231 30.21 -17.98 -23.26
N GLN A 232 30.45 -19.18 -22.74
CA GLN A 232 29.47 -20.28 -22.70
C GLN A 232 28.31 -19.98 -21.73
N ILE A 233 28.58 -19.26 -20.63
CA ILE A 233 27.58 -18.83 -19.65
C ILE A 233 26.82 -17.58 -20.14
N GLY A 234 27.54 -16.50 -20.46
CA GLY A 234 26.98 -15.24 -20.95
C GLY A 234 26.22 -15.40 -22.28
N GLY A 235 26.69 -16.30 -23.14
CA GLY A 235 26.02 -16.67 -24.39
C GLY A 235 24.63 -17.29 -24.23
N ARG A 236 24.19 -17.62 -23.01
CA ARG A 236 22.82 -18.04 -22.68
C ARG A 236 21.82 -16.88 -22.61
N ALA A 237 22.27 -15.63 -22.52
CA ALA A 237 21.41 -14.46 -22.65
C ALA A 237 21.09 -14.19 -24.13
N GLY A 238 19.82 -13.93 -24.44
CA GLY A 238 19.32 -13.68 -25.80
C GLY A 238 19.26 -14.94 -26.66
N ARG A 239 18.18 -15.10 -27.46
CA ARG A 239 17.95 -16.32 -28.24
C ARG A 239 17.17 -16.06 -29.52
N HIS A 240 17.51 -16.83 -30.57
CA HIS A 240 17.03 -16.62 -31.95
C HIS A 240 17.27 -15.17 -32.41
N THR A 241 16.22 -14.36 -32.47
CA THR A 241 16.23 -12.96 -32.90
C THR A 241 16.07 -11.96 -31.75
N ARG A 242 16.01 -12.41 -30.48
CA ARG A 242 16.11 -11.52 -29.32
C ARG A 242 17.57 -11.35 -28.92
N ASP A 243 18.03 -10.11 -28.87
CA ASP A 243 19.33 -9.75 -28.32
C ASP A 243 19.38 -10.01 -26.81
N GLY A 244 20.57 -10.34 -26.33
CA GLY A 244 20.83 -10.64 -24.93
C GLY A 244 21.79 -9.65 -24.30
N THR A 245 21.75 -9.53 -22.98
CA THR A 245 22.75 -8.74 -22.24
C THR A 245 23.48 -9.56 -21.21
N PHE A 246 24.72 -9.19 -20.90
CA PHE A 246 25.45 -9.72 -19.76
C PHE A 246 26.00 -8.60 -18.88
N GLY A 247 26.49 -8.93 -17.69
CA GLY A 247 27.01 -7.97 -16.73
C GLY A 247 27.47 -8.65 -15.45
N VAL A 248 27.89 -7.83 -14.49
CA VAL A 248 28.37 -8.30 -13.18
C VAL A 248 27.48 -7.79 -12.05
N THR A 249 27.35 -8.54 -10.96
CA THR A 249 26.69 -8.04 -9.76
C THR A 249 27.60 -7.07 -9.01
N GLY A 250 27.03 -6.22 -8.14
CA GLY A 250 27.77 -5.29 -7.27
C GLY A 250 28.71 -5.90 -6.20
N ARG A 251 29.12 -7.17 -6.36
CA ARG A 251 30.20 -7.84 -5.61
C ARG A 251 31.44 -8.13 -6.46
N VAL A 252 31.35 -7.94 -7.78
CA VAL A 252 32.37 -8.26 -8.78
C VAL A 252 32.69 -6.99 -9.54
N ASP A 253 33.98 -6.70 -9.71
CA ASP A 253 34.43 -5.54 -10.48
C ASP A 253 34.00 -5.64 -11.95
N PRO A 254 33.74 -4.51 -12.63
CA PRO A 254 33.45 -4.51 -14.05
C PRO A 254 34.52 -5.23 -14.86
N PHE A 255 34.12 -6.01 -15.85
CA PHE A 255 35.03 -6.61 -16.83
C PHE A 255 35.79 -5.52 -17.61
N ASP A 256 37.02 -5.85 -17.97
CA ASP A 256 37.91 -5.09 -18.84
C ASP A 256 37.46 -5.15 -20.31
N GLU A 257 37.88 -4.14 -21.09
CA GLU A 257 37.40 -3.91 -22.45
C GLU A 257 37.79 -5.03 -23.42
N GLU A 258 38.96 -5.65 -23.24
CA GLU A 258 39.42 -6.80 -24.04
C GLU A 258 38.57 -8.05 -23.78
N LEU A 259 38.28 -8.37 -22.51
CA LEU A 259 37.35 -9.43 -22.13
C LEU A 259 35.92 -9.17 -22.63
N VAL A 260 35.45 -7.93 -22.60
CA VAL A 260 34.14 -7.55 -23.15
C VAL A 260 34.11 -7.77 -24.67
N GLU A 261 35.09 -7.28 -25.43
CA GLU A 261 35.14 -7.48 -26.89
C GLU A 261 35.19 -8.99 -27.22
N ALA A 262 35.98 -9.79 -26.50
CA ALA A 262 36.06 -11.23 -26.68
C ALA A 262 34.70 -11.93 -26.46
N LEU A 263 33.94 -11.52 -25.44
CA LEU A 263 32.63 -12.07 -25.11
C LEU A 263 31.53 -11.65 -26.10
N GLU A 264 31.46 -10.36 -26.47
CA GLU A 264 30.48 -9.83 -27.42
C GLU A 264 30.70 -10.38 -28.84
N SER A 265 31.96 -10.43 -29.29
CA SER A 265 32.32 -10.98 -30.61
C SER A 265 32.48 -12.50 -30.65
N HIS A 266 32.34 -13.18 -29.50
CA HIS A 266 32.45 -14.63 -29.33
C HIS A 266 33.78 -15.23 -29.87
N ARG A 267 34.88 -14.50 -29.69
CA ARG A 267 36.24 -14.90 -30.09
C ARG A 267 37.06 -15.27 -28.86
N PHE A 268 37.56 -16.51 -28.82
CA PHE A 268 38.33 -17.05 -27.70
C PHE A 268 39.56 -17.83 -28.19
N ASP A 269 40.54 -17.98 -27.31
CA ASP A 269 41.74 -18.79 -27.56
C ASP A 269 41.41 -20.22 -27.99
N ALA A 270 42.19 -20.72 -28.95
CA ALA A 270 42.14 -22.12 -29.35
C ALA A 270 42.66 -23.05 -28.25
N LEU A 271 42.05 -24.23 -28.12
CA LEU A 271 42.53 -25.28 -27.23
C LEU A 271 43.92 -25.74 -27.68
N LYS A 272 44.87 -25.79 -26.73
CA LYS A 272 46.27 -26.13 -26.98
C LYS A 272 46.50 -27.64 -27.01
N VAL A 273 45.77 -28.37 -26.17
CA VAL A 273 45.76 -29.83 -26.10
C VAL A 273 44.36 -30.36 -25.83
N PHE A 274 44.09 -31.60 -26.23
CA PHE A 274 43.01 -32.44 -25.69
C PHE A 274 43.58 -33.43 -24.67
N GLN A 275 42.79 -33.78 -23.65
CA GLN A 275 43.11 -34.86 -22.73
C GLN A 275 42.92 -36.21 -23.43
N TRP A 276 43.82 -37.15 -23.20
CA TRP A 276 43.80 -38.48 -23.81
C TRP A 276 44.11 -39.55 -22.76
N ARG A 277 43.47 -40.71 -22.91
CA ARG A 277 43.76 -41.94 -22.16
C ARG A 277 43.83 -43.07 -23.16
N ASN A 278 44.74 -44.02 -22.93
CA ASN A 278 44.84 -45.21 -23.77
C ASN A 278 43.55 -46.04 -23.69
N ARG A 279 43.09 -46.53 -24.85
CA ARG A 279 41.93 -47.44 -24.98
C ARG A 279 42.34 -48.92 -25.07
N ALA A 280 43.57 -49.21 -25.49
CA ALA A 280 44.12 -50.55 -25.57
C ALA A 280 44.69 -50.98 -24.21
N LEU A 281 43.79 -51.22 -23.25
CA LEU A 281 44.12 -51.64 -21.90
C LEU A 281 44.46 -53.13 -21.84
N ASP A 282 45.58 -53.45 -21.20
CA ASP A 282 46.09 -54.80 -20.98
C ASP A 282 45.62 -55.30 -19.61
N PHE A 283 44.87 -56.40 -19.58
CA PHE A 283 44.28 -56.95 -18.36
C PHE A 283 45.02 -58.17 -17.81
N ASP A 284 46.14 -58.60 -18.43
CA ASP A 284 46.82 -59.87 -18.06
C ASP A 284 47.34 -59.86 -16.61
N SER A 285 47.62 -58.66 -16.07
CA SER A 285 47.97 -58.44 -14.66
C SER A 285 47.59 -57.03 -14.21
N VAL A 286 47.55 -56.82 -12.89
CA VAL A 286 47.37 -55.48 -12.28
C VAL A 286 48.45 -54.51 -12.75
N GLU A 287 49.70 -54.97 -12.79
CA GLU A 287 50.85 -54.19 -13.24
C GLU A 287 50.79 -53.89 -14.75
N SER A 288 50.27 -54.81 -15.58
CA SER A 288 49.95 -54.57 -16.99
C SER A 288 48.88 -53.49 -17.20
N LEU A 289 47.81 -53.51 -16.39
CA LEU A 289 46.73 -52.53 -16.49
C LEU A 289 47.23 -51.14 -16.10
N ARG A 290 47.95 -51.00 -14.98
CA ARG A 290 48.57 -49.72 -14.62
C ARG A 290 49.53 -49.23 -15.71
N ARG A 291 50.41 -50.11 -16.21
CA ARG A 291 51.35 -49.79 -17.31
C ARG A 291 50.67 -49.30 -18.59
N THR A 292 49.48 -49.80 -18.92
CA THR A 292 48.74 -49.39 -20.12
C THR A 292 47.83 -48.19 -19.92
N LEU A 293 47.35 -47.94 -18.69
CA LEU A 293 46.76 -46.65 -18.28
C LEU A 293 47.81 -45.52 -18.27
N ASP A 294 49.05 -45.85 -17.89
CA ASP A 294 50.17 -44.89 -17.79
C ASP A 294 50.79 -44.47 -19.15
N GLU A 295 50.40 -45.09 -20.27
CA GLU A 295 50.99 -44.79 -21.58
C GLU A 295 50.74 -43.31 -22.00
N PRO A 296 51.77 -42.57 -22.48
CA PRO A 296 51.58 -41.22 -23.01
C PRO A 296 51.08 -41.23 -24.47
N PRO A 297 50.31 -40.23 -24.91
CA PRO A 297 49.92 -40.11 -26.31
C PRO A 297 51.11 -39.82 -27.21
N ARG A 298 51.01 -40.25 -28.47
CA ARG A 298 52.05 -40.10 -29.50
C ARG A 298 51.81 -38.91 -30.45
N GLU A 299 50.56 -38.42 -30.52
CA GLU A 299 50.12 -37.37 -31.45
C GLU A 299 50.26 -35.95 -30.88
N GLN A 300 50.70 -35.01 -31.73
CA GLN A 300 50.94 -33.62 -31.32
C GLN A 300 49.65 -32.84 -31.06
N GLY A 301 49.39 -32.49 -29.81
CA GLY A 301 48.15 -31.84 -29.38
C GLY A 301 47.27 -32.74 -28.50
N LEU A 302 47.71 -33.95 -28.21
CA LEU A 302 47.18 -34.75 -27.10
C LEU A 302 48.11 -34.62 -25.90
N THR A 303 47.55 -34.67 -24.69
CA THR A 303 48.28 -34.89 -23.44
C THR A 303 47.66 -36.07 -22.71
N ARG A 304 48.41 -36.81 -21.88
CA ARG A 304 47.77 -37.76 -20.95
C ARG A 304 46.86 -36.96 -20.02
N ALA A 305 45.64 -37.45 -19.82
CA ALA A 305 44.72 -36.91 -18.82
C ALA A 305 45.31 -37.01 -17.40
N PRO A 306 44.93 -36.10 -16.48
CA PRO A 306 45.15 -36.31 -15.05
C PRO A 306 44.52 -37.65 -14.57
N PRO A 307 45.05 -38.27 -13.50
CA PRO A 307 44.47 -39.47 -12.92
C PRO A 307 42.99 -39.23 -12.56
N SER A 308 42.11 -39.99 -13.20
CA SER A 308 40.66 -39.85 -13.05
C SER A 308 40.16 -40.59 -11.81
N ALA A 309 38.86 -40.47 -11.49
CA ALA A 309 38.28 -41.08 -10.28
C ALA A 309 38.39 -42.61 -10.28
N ASP A 310 38.34 -43.25 -11.44
CA ASP A 310 38.50 -44.69 -11.63
C ASP A 310 39.96 -45.16 -11.46
N GLU A 311 40.93 -44.44 -12.05
CA GLU A 311 42.37 -44.64 -11.80
C GLU A 311 42.72 -44.45 -10.31
N THR A 312 42.18 -43.41 -9.67
CA THR A 312 42.40 -43.12 -8.24
C THR A 312 41.78 -44.19 -7.34
N ALA A 313 40.58 -44.66 -7.68
CA ALA A 313 39.90 -45.76 -6.99
C ALA A 313 40.69 -47.07 -7.10
N PHE A 314 41.19 -47.41 -8.29
CA PHE A 314 42.04 -48.56 -8.55
C PHE A 314 43.33 -48.52 -7.71
N ASP A 315 44.04 -47.39 -7.72
CA ASP A 315 45.27 -47.17 -6.94
C ASP A 315 45.06 -47.14 -5.41
N HIS A 316 43.82 -46.91 -4.94
CA HIS A 316 43.45 -47.07 -3.54
C HIS A 316 43.03 -48.50 -3.20
N ALA A 317 42.21 -49.16 -4.02
CA ALA A 317 41.79 -50.55 -3.83
C ALA A 317 42.99 -51.52 -3.81
N LEU A 318 43.99 -51.27 -4.65
CA LEU A 318 45.25 -52.05 -4.69
C LEU A 318 46.16 -51.86 -3.47
N ARG A 319 45.75 -51.06 -2.47
CA ARG A 319 46.42 -51.00 -1.16
C ARG A 319 45.90 -52.07 -0.20
N ASP A 320 44.72 -52.65 -0.48
CA ASP A 320 44.24 -53.84 0.21
C ASP A 320 44.89 -55.10 -0.40
N GLU A 321 45.71 -55.75 0.41
CA GLU A 321 46.37 -57.02 0.11
C GLU A 321 45.36 -58.15 -0.18
N ALA A 322 44.13 -58.09 0.36
CA ALA A 322 43.08 -59.04 0.02
C ALA A 322 42.61 -58.87 -1.44
N ILE A 323 42.46 -57.62 -1.91
CA ILE A 323 42.08 -57.32 -3.30
C ILE A 323 43.20 -57.75 -4.25
N ARG A 324 44.47 -57.43 -3.94
CA ARG A 324 45.62 -57.85 -4.78
C ARG A 324 45.68 -59.37 -4.95
N ARG A 325 45.42 -60.15 -3.90
CA ARG A 325 45.39 -61.62 -3.95
C ARG A 325 44.21 -62.19 -4.72
N VAL A 326 43.08 -61.49 -4.75
CA VAL A 326 41.90 -61.90 -5.54
C VAL A 326 42.13 -61.57 -7.02
N ALA A 327 42.69 -60.41 -7.35
CA ALA A 327 42.94 -59.89 -8.71
C ALA A 327 44.10 -60.59 -9.47
N ALA A 328 44.16 -61.92 -9.40
CA ALA A 328 45.25 -62.75 -9.91
C ALA A 328 44.96 -63.43 -11.28
N THR A 329 43.84 -63.11 -11.95
CA THR A 329 43.52 -63.60 -13.31
C THR A 329 42.95 -62.46 -14.18
N PRO A 330 43.05 -62.53 -15.52
CA PRO A 330 42.68 -61.39 -16.37
C PRO A 330 41.21 -60.98 -16.27
N GLU A 331 40.32 -61.95 -16.03
CA GLU A 331 38.89 -61.71 -15.80
C GLU A 331 38.66 -60.94 -14.50
N ARG A 332 39.45 -61.24 -13.46
CA ARG A 332 39.37 -60.59 -12.15
C ARG A 332 40.04 -59.22 -12.11
N VAL A 333 41.07 -58.99 -12.93
CA VAL A 333 41.66 -57.65 -13.13
C VAL A 333 40.68 -56.77 -13.91
N ARG A 334 40.03 -57.31 -14.95
CA ARG A 334 38.96 -56.60 -15.68
C ARG A 334 37.77 -56.27 -14.79
N LEU A 335 37.27 -57.24 -14.01
CA LEU A 335 36.18 -57.00 -13.05
C LEU A 335 36.56 -55.94 -12.01
N LEU A 336 37.81 -55.91 -11.53
CA LEU A 336 38.26 -54.86 -10.60
C LEU A 336 38.17 -53.48 -11.26
N TRP A 337 38.64 -53.36 -12.50
CA TRP A 337 38.55 -52.12 -13.28
C TRP A 337 37.10 -51.69 -13.55
N ASP A 338 36.22 -52.62 -13.88
CA ASP A 338 34.80 -52.33 -14.13
C ASP A 338 34.05 -51.88 -12.87
N VAL A 339 34.47 -52.34 -11.68
CA VAL A 339 33.99 -51.80 -10.39
C VAL A 339 34.63 -50.45 -10.05
N CYS A 340 35.90 -50.21 -10.40
CA CYS A 340 36.55 -48.90 -10.21
C CYS A 340 35.89 -47.78 -11.04
N GLN A 341 35.26 -48.11 -12.18
CA GLN A 341 34.45 -47.17 -12.98
C GLN A 341 33.14 -46.70 -12.32
N VAL A 342 32.76 -47.20 -11.12
CA VAL A 342 31.56 -46.74 -10.40
C VAL A 342 31.74 -45.26 -9.96
N PRO A 343 30.90 -44.30 -10.43
CA PRO A 343 31.15 -42.89 -10.16
C PRO A 343 30.88 -42.51 -8.69
N ASP A 344 31.76 -41.69 -8.12
CA ASP A 344 31.52 -41.02 -6.84
C ASP A 344 30.65 -39.78 -7.02
N TYR A 345 29.33 -40.00 -7.12
CA TYR A 345 28.34 -38.92 -7.08
C TYR A 345 28.32 -38.15 -5.75
N ARG A 346 28.89 -38.71 -4.67
CA ARG A 346 28.86 -38.17 -3.30
C ARG A 346 30.06 -37.25 -3.00
N LYS A 347 31.13 -37.32 -3.80
CA LYS A 347 32.39 -36.58 -3.65
C LYS A 347 33.00 -36.73 -2.25
N ILE A 348 33.11 -37.98 -1.80
CA ILE A 348 33.73 -38.38 -0.53
C ILE A 348 35.25 -38.48 -0.66
N ALA A 349 35.95 -38.74 0.45
CA ALA A 349 37.38 -39.00 0.41
C ALA A 349 37.68 -40.26 -0.45
N PRO A 350 38.70 -40.26 -1.32
CA PRO A 350 38.96 -41.38 -2.25
C PRO A 350 39.12 -42.75 -1.58
N ALA A 351 39.64 -42.80 -0.34
CA ALA A 351 39.70 -44.03 0.45
C ALA A 351 38.30 -44.60 0.74
N ASN A 352 37.36 -43.76 1.16
CA ASN A 352 35.99 -44.17 1.49
C ASN A 352 35.19 -44.62 0.25
N HIS A 353 35.54 -44.12 -0.95
CA HIS A 353 34.98 -44.63 -2.21
C HIS A 353 35.62 -45.97 -2.60
N ALA A 354 36.94 -46.11 -2.40
CA ALA A 354 37.62 -47.38 -2.58
C ALA A 354 37.11 -48.48 -1.63
N ASP A 355 36.67 -48.17 -0.40
CA ASP A 355 36.01 -49.12 0.51
C ASP A 355 34.68 -49.66 -0.07
N LEU A 356 33.90 -48.82 -0.75
CA LEU A 356 32.66 -49.23 -1.44
C LEU A 356 32.95 -50.13 -2.64
N ILE A 357 33.98 -49.80 -3.41
CA ILE A 357 34.50 -50.59 -4.54
C ILE A 357 35.06 -51.93 -4.07
N ALA A 358 35.81 -51.95 -2.97
CA ALA A 358 36.28 -53.15 -2.29
C ALA A 358 35.11 -54.06 -1.90
N GLY A 359 34.05 -53.50 -1.30
CA GLY A 359 32.83 -54.21 -0.96
C GLY A 359 32.14 -54.84 -2.17
N LEU A 360 31.90 -54.06 -3.23
CA LEU A 360 31.30 -54.54 -4.49
C LEU A 360 32.14 -55.65 -5.14
N TYR A 361 33.45 -55.41 -5.30
CA TYR A 361 34.37 -56.39 -5.89
C TYR A 361 34.43 -57.68 -5.06
N ALA A 362 34.49 -57.56 -3.73
CA ALA A 362 34.46 -58.72 -2.83
C ALA A 362 33.12 -59.46 -2.85
N HIS A 363 32.00 -58.84 -3.23
CA HIS A 363 30.74 -59.57 -3.47
C HIS A 363 30.77 -60.30 -4.82
N LEU A 364 31.03 -59.58 -5.92
CA LEU A 364 31.04 -60.14 -7.28
C LEU A 364 32.04 -61.30 -7.42
N THR A 365 33.23 -61.22 -6.80
CA THR A 365 34.23 -62.29 -6.82
C THR A 365 33.94 -63.50 -5.92
N ARG A 366 32.99 -63.40 -4.98
CA ARG A 366 32.59 -64.52 -4.09
C ARG A 366 31.27 -65.18 -4.48
N SER A 367 30.28 -64.39 -4.93
CA SER A 367 28.93 -64.86 -5.22
C SER A 367 28.48 -64.64 -6.67
N GLY A 368 29.32 -64.08 -7.54
CA GLY A 368 28.97 -63.71 -8.92
C GLY A 368 28.12 -62.44 -8.99
N VAL A 369 27.10 -62.35 -8.14
CA VAL A 369 26.23 -61.18 -7.97
C VAL A 369 26.40 -60.54 -6.59
N VAL A 370 26.01 -59.27 -6.47
CA VAL A 370 25.82 -58.58 -5.19
C VAL A 370 24.54 -59.08 -4.52
N PRO A 371 24.55 -59.50 -3.23
CA PRO A 371 23.35 -60.01 -2.57
C PRO A 371 22.24 -58.96 -2.41
N ASP A 372 21.00 -59.33 -2.77
CA ASP A 372 19.83 -58.44 -2.71
C ASP A 372 19.61 -57.84 -1.32
N ASP A 373 19.74 -58.64 -0.25
CA ASP A 373 19.67 -58.18 1.15
C ASP A 373 20.66 -57.05 1.47
N TRP A 374 21.86 -57.09 0.88
CA TRP A 374 22.88 -56.06 1.08
C TRP A 374 22.53 -54.81 0.29
N PHE A 375 22.14 -54.97 -0.98
CA PHE A 375 21.74 -53.88 -1.86
C PHE A 375 20.50 -53.13 -1.32
N ALA A 376 19.50 -53.88 -0.85
CA ALA A 376 18.29 -53.37 -0.20
C ALA A 376 18.61 -52.42 0.97
N ARG A 377 19.58 -52.78 1.82
CA ARG A 377 20.00 -51.92 2.96
C ARG A 377 20.65 -50.62 2.50
N GLN A 378 21.39 -50.61 1.40
CA GLN A 378 21.99 -49.39 0.86
C GLN A 378 20.91 -48.46 0.27
N VAL A 379 19.95 -49.02 -0.46
CA VAL A 379 18.80 -48.28 -1.02
C VAL A 379 17.91 -47.71 0.09
N ALA A 380 17.58 -48.51 1.10
CA ALA A 380 16.75 -48.08 2.25
C ALA A 380 17.41 -47.04 3.17
N PHE A 381 18.74 -46.85 3.07
CA PHE A 381 19.42 -45.73 3.71
C PHE A 381 19.15 -44.40 2.97
N ALA A 382 18.98 -44.44 1.64
CA ALA A 382 18.72 -43.27 0.82
C ALA A 382 17.22 -42.93 0.69
N ASP A 383 16.32 -43.91 0.71
CA ASP A 383 14.86 -43.75 0.53
C ASP A 383 14.17 -43.09 1.73
N ARG A 384 14.43 -41.80 1.90
CA ARG A 384 13.91 -40.96 3.00
C ARG A 384 13.72 -39.52 2.54
N VAL A 385 12.48 -39.02 2.60
CA VAL A 385 12.09 -37.67 2.11
C VAL A 385 12.08 -36.58 3.21
N ASP A 386 12.41 -36.93 4.44
CA ASP A 386 12.64 -35.98 5.53
C ASP A 386 13.94 -35.16 5.35
N GLY A 387 14.13 -34.14 6.21
CA GLY A 387 15.33 -33.30 6.22
C GLY A 387 15.24 -32.06 5.35
N ASP A 388 16.39 -31.41 5.16
CA ASP A 388 16.57 -30.17 4.40
C ASP A 388 17.11 -30.41 2.99
N ILE A 389 17.36 -29.32 2.26
CA ILE A 389 17.79 -29.31 0.85
C ILE A 389 19.11 -30.06 0.67
N ASP A 390 20.07 -29.84 1.57
CA ASP A 390 21.40 -30.45 1.47
C ASP A 390 21.37 -31.92 1.94
N THR A 391 20.52 -32.29 2.91
CA THR A 391 20.23 -33.70 3.27
C THR A 391 19.65 -34.46 2.09
N LEU A 392 18.64 -33.90 1.42
CA LEU A 392 18.01 -34.52 0.25
C LEU A 392 18.97 -34.61 -0.94
N ALA A 393 19.75 -33.56 -1.22
CA ALA A 393 20.77 -33.59 -2.26
C ALA A 393 21.82 -34.69 -2.02
N ASN A 394 22.26 -34.89 -0.77
CA ASN A 394 23.17 -35.98 -0.41
C ASN A 394 22.53 -37.37 -0.53
N ARG A 395 21.23 -37.53 -0.23
CA ARG A 395 20.50 -38.79 -0.48
C ARG A 395 20.34 -39.08 -1.97
N ILE A 396 20.09 -38.05 -2.80
CA ILE A 396 20.07 -38.17 -4.27
C ILE A 396 21.46 -38.59 -4.81
N ALA A 397 22.54 -37.97 -4.32
CA ALA A 397 23.90 -38.37 -4.66
C ALA A 397 24.17 -39.84 -4.29
N HIS A 398 23.68 -40.29 -3.13
CA HIS A 398 23.86 -41.67 -2.69
C HIS A 398 23.05 -42.68 -3.52
N ILE A 399 21.78 -42.41 -3.84
CA ILE A 399 20.99 -43.34 -4.65
C ILE A 399 21.53 -43.45 -6.08
N ARG A 400 22.13 -42.40 -6.66
CA ARG A 400 22.74 -42.48 -8.00
C ARG A 400 23.84 -43.53 -8.13
N THR A 401 24.69 -43.69 -7.12
CA THR A 401 25.70 -44.76 -7.11
C THR A 401 25.02 -46.13 -7.22
N TRP A 402 23.89 -46.35 -6.53
CA TRP A 402 23.13 -47.59 -6.59
C TRP A 402 22.31 -47.73 -7.89
N THR A 403 21.78 -46.64 -8.46
CA THR A 403 21.17 -46.64 -9.79
C THR A 403 22.18 -47.01 -10.88
N PHE A 404 23.41 -46.49 -10.81
CA PHE A 404 24.49 -46.89 -11.74
C PHE A 404 24.81 -48.38 -11.60
N VAL A 405 24.98 -48.88 -10.37
CA VAL A 405 25.17 -50.32 -10.11
C VAL A 405 23.99 -51.16 -10.62
N ALA A 406 22.75 -50.70 -10.48
CA ALA A 406 21.58 -51.40 -10.99
C ALA A 406 21.51 -51.46 -12.53
N ASN A 407 22.13 -50.51 -13.24
CA ASN A 407 22.23 -50.55 -14.71
C ASN A 407 23.35 -51.48 -15.22
N ARG A 408 24.22 -52.04 -14.37
CA ARG A 408 25.12 -53.15 -14.71
C ARG A 408 24.30 -54.45 -14.77
N GLY A 409 24.08 -54.97 -15.97
CA GLY A 409 23.15 -56.08 -16.23
C GLY A 409 23.59 -57.46 -15.72
N ASP A 410 24.81 -57.56 -15.20
CA ASP A 410 25.50 -58.78 -14.78
C ASP A 410 25.81 -58.81 -13.27
N TRP A 411 25.57 -57.72 -12.52
CA TRP A 411 26.00 -57.59 -11.12
C TRP A 411 24.92 -57.90 -10.08
N LEU A 412 23.66 -58.05 -10.47
CA LEU A 412 22.51 -58.28 -9.59
C LEU A 412 21.69 -59.48 -10.09
N ALA A 413 20.97 -60.15 -9.17
CA ALA A 413 20.12 -61.30 -9.51
C ALA A 413 18.88 -60.89 -10.35
N ASP A 414 18.26 -59.75 -10.01
CA ASP A 414 17.24 -59.11 -10.86
C ASP A 414 17.58 -57.61 -11.06
N PRO A 415 18.35 -57.28 -12.12
CA PRO A 415 18.67 -55.88 -12.45
C PRO A 415 17.42 -55.07 -12.81
N ALA A 416 16.38 -55.68 -13.38
CA ALA A 416 15.19 -54.97 -13.84
C ALA A 416 14.33 -54.49 -12.66
N HIS A 417 14.16 -55.33 -11.65
CA HIS A 417 13.54 -54.95 -10.38
C HIS A 417 14.31 -53.78 -9.73
N TRP A 418 15.63 -53.91 -9.55
CA TRP A 418 16.43 -52.89 -8.87
C TRP A 418 16.54 -51.57 -9.64
N GLN A 419 16.54 -51.57 -10.97
CA GLN A 419 16.44 -50.36 -11.80
C GLN A 419 15.11 -49.63 -11.58
N GLY A 420 14.01 -50.37 -11.40
CA GLY A 420 12.70 -49.79 -11.06
C GLY A 420 12.71 -49.17 -9.66
N VAL A 421 13.21 -49.91 -8.66
CA VAL A 421 13.27 -49.46 -7.26
C VAL A 421 14.15 -48.21 -7.10
N THR A 422 15.41 -48.25 -7.56
CA THR A 422 16.36 -47.14 -7.37
C THR A 422 15.93 -45.86 -8.11
N ARG A 423 15.34 -46.00 -9.31
CA ARG A 423 14.72 -44.88 -10.04
C ARG A 423 13.55 -44.27 -9.29
N GLY A 424 12.64 -45.10 -8.76
CA GLY A 424 11.52 -44.65 -7.94
C GLY A 424 11.96 -43.91 -6.66
N VAL A 425 13.13 -44.25 -6.11
CA VAL A 425 13.76 -43.52 -5.00
C VAL A 425 14.37 -42.19 -5.48
N GLU A 426 15.12 -42.16 -6.60
CA GLU A 426 15.64 -40.88 -7.14
C GLU A 426 14.50 -39.91 -7.50
N ASP A 427 13.40 -40.38 -8.08
CA ASP A 427 12.22 -39.56 -8.39
C ASP A 427 11.56 -38.99 -7.12
N ARG A 428 11.27 -39.83 -6.10
CA ARG A 428 10.71 -39.37 -4.81
C ARG A 428 11.58 -38.31 -4.14
N LEU A 429 12.89 -38.54 -4.08
CA LEU A 429 13.85 -37.59 -3.50
C LEU A 429 13.95 -36.30 -4.33
N SER A 430 13.86 -36.39 -5.66
CA SER A 430 13.89 -35.25 -6.58
C SER A 430 12.68 -34.33 -6.43
N ASP A 431 11.50 -34.90 -6.22
CA ASP A 431 10.26 -34.15 -6.01
C ASP A 431 10.25 -33.52 -4.62
N ALA A 432 10.64 -34.26 -3.58
CA ALA A 432 10.83 -33.70 -2.24
C ALA A 432 11.85 -32.55 -2.25
N LEU A 433 12.95 -32.67 -3.00
CA LEU A 433 13.95 -31.60 -3.15
C LEU A 433 13.38 -30.40 -3.92
N HIS A 434 12.58 -30.61 -4.97
CA HIS A 434 11.88 -29.52 -5.64
C HIS A 434 10.95 -28.79 -4.68
N ASP A 435 10.11 -29.50 -3.92
CA ASP A 435 9.20 -28.89 -2.96
C ASP A 435 9.95 -28.07 -1.89
N ARG A 436 11.07 -28.58 -1.35
CA ARG A 436 11.90 -27.82 -0.40
C ARG A 436 12.54 -26.57 -1.01
N LEU A 437 12.99 -26.63 -2.28
CA LEU A 437 13.51 -25.47 -3.00
C LEU A 437 12.39 -24.43 -3.21
N THR A 438 11.24 -24.85 -3.72
CA THR A 438 10.09 -23.99 -4.00
C THR A 438 9.53 -23.37 -2.71
N GLN A 439 9.37 -24.13 -1.62
CA GLN A 439 8.97 -23.61 -0.30
C GLN A 439 9.94 -22.57 0.28
N ARG A 440 11.25 -22.69 -0.02
CA ARG A 440 12.29 -21.79 0.53
C ARG A 440 12.51 -20.55 -0.33
N PHE A 441 12.39 -20.67 -1.66
CA PHE A 441 12.83 -19.64 -2.60
C PHE A 441 11.70 -19.00 -3.42
N VAL A 442 10.44 -19.45 -3.29
CA VAL A 442 9.29 -18.90 -4.01
C VAL A 442 8.16 -18.55 -3.03
N ASP A 443 7.77 -17.27 -2.95
CA ASP A 443 6.49 -16.92 -2.34
C ASP A 443 5.34 -17.23 -3.31
N ARG A 444 4.65 -18.34 -3.04
CA ARG A 444 3.52 -18.81 -3.87
C ARG A 444 2.40 -17.77 -4.01
N ARG A 445 2.25 -16.81 -3.09
CA ARG A 445 1.23 -15.75 -3.21
C ARG A 445 1.65 -14.73 -4.26
N THR A 446 2.87 -14.19 -4.14
CA THR A 446 3.40 -13.19 -5.07
C THR A 446 3.56 -13.77 -6.48
N SER A 447 4.01 -15.01 -6.62
CA SER A 447 4.13 -15.70 -7.92
C SER A 447 2.80 -15.81 -8.67
N VAL A 448 1.71 -16.21 -7.99
CA VAL A 448 0.38 -16.33 -8.61
C VAL A 448 -0.17 -14.95 -9.02
N LEU A 449 0.01 -13.93 -8.17
CA LEU A 449 -0.38 -12.55 -8.47
C LEU A 449 0.35 -12.04 -9.73
N MET A 450 1.67 -12.20 -9.78
CA MET A 450 2.51 -11.73 -10.89
C MET A 450 2.24 -12.47 -12.20
N ARG A 451 1.82 -13.75 -12.15
CA ARG A 451 1.42 -14.48 -13.35
C ARG A 451 0.12 -13.92 -13.94
N ARG A 452 -0.94 -13.75 -13.12
CA ARG A 452 -2.22 -13.16 -13.56
C ARG A 452 -2.04 -11.73 -14.09
N LEU A 453 -1.21 -10.92 -13.44
CA LEU A 453 -0.88 -9.56 -13.89
C LEU A 453 -0.22 -9.51 -15.28
N ARG A 454 0.57 -10.53 -15.65
CA ARG A 454 1.19 -10.63 -16.99
C ARG A 454 0.30 -11.31 -18.03
N GLU A 455 -0.66 -12.14 -17.62
CA GLU A 455 -1.61 -12.82 -18.49
C GLU A 455 -2.65 -11.87 -19.14
N ASN A 456 -2.70 -10.57 -18.74
CA ASN A 456 -3.69 -9.59 -19.18
C ASN A 456 -5.16 -10.02 -18.94
N ALA A 457 -5.38 -10.94 -18.00
CA ALA A 457 -6.70 -11.18 -17.44
C ALA A 457 -7.25 -9.86 -16.88
N MET A 458 -8.55 -9.61 -17.06
CA MET A 458 -9.20 -8.52 -16.32
C MET A 458 -9.20 -8.93 -14.85
N LEU A 459 -8.37 -8.26 -14.05
CA LEU A 459 -8.38 -8.41 -12.59
C LEU A 459 -9.77 -8.01 -12.11
N GLU A 460 -10.50 -8.96 -11.50
CA GLU A 460 -11.86 -8.70 -11.04
C GLU A 460 -11.79 -7.88 -9.75
N ALA A 461 -12.32 -6.66 -9.83
CA ALA A 461 -12.34 -5.72 -8.72
C ALA A 461 -13.76 -5.66 -8.13
N GLU A 462 -13.91 -6.18 -6.92
CA GLU A 462 -15.16 -6.17 -6.17
C GLU A 462 -15.17 -4.96 -5.23
N ILE A 463 -16.30 -4.26 -5.13
CA ILE A 463 -16.49 -3.18 -4.17
C ILE A 463 -17.56 -3.62 -3.17
N THR A 464 -17.21 -3.71 -1.89
CA THR A 464 -18.12 -4.17 -0.85
C THR A 464 -19.20 -3.13 -0.56
N SER A 465 -20.29 -3.54 0.09
CA SER A 465 -21.31 -2.62 0.61
C SER A 465 -20.79 -1.69 1.73
N ALA A 466 -19.59 -1.94 2.26
CA ALA A 466 -18.88 -1.05 3.18
C ALA A 466 -17.87 -0.12 2.46
N GLY A 467 -17.82 -0.17 1.13
CA GLY A 467 -16.93 0.64 0.29
C GLY A 467 -15.52 0.09 0.13
N ASP A 468 -15.19 -1.08 0.68
CA ASP A 468 -13.86 -1.68 0.50
C ASP A 468 -13.64 -2.08 -0.96
N VAL A 469 -12.50 -1.68 -1.52
CA VAL A 469 -12.11 -2.01 -2.89
C VAL A 469 -11.16 -3.20 -2.84
N LEU A 470 -11.71 -4.36 -3.18
CA LEU A 470 -10.98 -5.61 -3.33
C LEU A 470 -10.57 -5.77 -4.80
N VAL A 471 -9.36 -6.26 -5.06
CA VAL A 471 -8.92 -6.71 -6.39
C VAL A 471 -8.44 -8.14 -6.25
N GLU A 472 -9.08 -9.09 -6.94
CA GLU A 472 -8.86 -10.54 -6.76
C GLU A 472 -8.97 -11.00 -5.28
N GLY A 473 -9.82 -10.33 -4.48
CA GLY A 473 -9.98 -10.58 -3.04
C GLY A 473 -8.93 -9.92 -2.13
N GLN A 474 -7.97 -9.15 -2.67
CA GLN A 474 -7.02 -8.36 -1.87
C GLN A 474 -7.51 -6.92 -1.69
N HIS A 475 -7.54 -6.41 -0.45
CA HIS A 475 -7.88 -5.01 -0.14
C HIS A 475 -6.81 -4.05 -0.69
N VAL A 476 -7.26 -2.99 -1.38
CA VAL A 476 -6.40 -1.95 -1.97
C VAL A 476 -6.68 -0.57 -1.35
N GLY A 477 -7.82 -0.41 -0.66
CA GLY A 477 -8.31 0.82 -0.07
C GLY A 477 -9.83 0.85 0.06
N GLN A 478 -10.40 2.00 0.42
CA GLN A 478 -11.84 2.20 0.60
C GLN A 478 -12.35 3.35 -0.28
N LEU A 479 -13.46 3.16 -0.99
CA LEU A 479 -14.20 4.19 -1.70
C LEU A 479 -15.20 4.85 -0.74
N GLN A 480 -15.06 6.16 -0.54
CA GLN A 480 -15.98 6.98 0.26
C GLN A 480 -16.54 8.12 -0.61
N GLY A 481 -17.85 8.12 -0.86
CA GLY A 481 -18.52 9.07 -1.75
C GLY A 481 -18.02 8.90 -3.19
N PHE A 482 -17.21 9.88 -3.62
CA PHE A 482 -16.54 9.93 -4.92
C PHE A 482 -15.01 10.00 -4.79
N ARG A 483 -14.45 9.50 -3.69
CA ARG A 483 -13.00 9.50 -3.40
C ARG A 483 -12.50 8.15 -2.95
N PHE A 484 -11.43 7.67 -3.57
CA PHE A 484 -10.71 6.49 -3.13
C PHE A 484 -9.62 6.85 -2.09
N ALA A 485 -9.69 6.22 -0.93
CA ALA A 485 -8.66 6.25 0.11
C ALA A 485 -7.83 4.96 0.02
N PRO A 486 -6.63 4.97 -0.59
CA PRO A 486 -5.79 3.77 -0.71
C PRO A 486 -5.27 3.32 0.67
N ASP A 487 -5.14 2.02 0.87
CA ASP A 487 -4.56 1.45 2.11
C ASP A 487 -3.09 1.92 2.27
N PRO A 488 -2.72 2.58 3.39
CA PRO A 488 -1.34 3.00 3.66
C PRO A 488 -0.41 1.85 4.08
N SER A 489 -0.93 0.66 4.39
CA SER A 489 -0.14 -0.53 4.73
C SER A 489 0.42 -1.28 3.50
N ALA A 490 -0.12 -1.01 2.31
CA ALA A 490 0.29 -1.61 1.05
C ALA A 490 1.53 -0.89 0.49
N ASP A 491 2.72 -1.46 0.75
CA ASP A 491 4.02 -0.92 0.33
C ASP A 491 4.76 -1.91 -0.60
N GLY A 492 5.15 -1.47 -1.80
CA GLY A 492 5.78 -2.32 -2.82
C GLY A 492 5.62 -1.83 -4.26
N PRO A 493 6.36 -2.40 -5.24
CA PRO A 493 6.24 -2.02 -6.65
C PRO A 493 4.88 -2.39 -7.26
N ASP A 494 4.32 -3.52 -6.83
CA ASP A 494 3.08 -4.12 -7.35
C ASP A 494 1.84 -3.27 -7.02
N VAL A 495 1.92 -2.48 -5.95
CA VAL A 495 0.90 -1.53 -5.50
C VAL A 495 0.55 -0.52 -6.61
N LYS A 496 1.51 -0.16 -7.48
CA LYS A 496 1.23 0.72 -8.62
C LYS A 496 0.37 0.05 -9.70
N ALA A 497 0.54 -1.26 -9.91
CA ALA A 497 -0.28 -2.03 -10.85
C ALA A 497 -1.68 -2.29 -10.28
N LEU A 498 -1.76 -2.68 -9.00
CA LEU A 498 -3.03 -2.85 -8.28
C LEU A 498 -3.86 -1.56 -8.24
N ARG A 499 -3.23 -0.40 -7.97
CA ARG A 499 -3.91 0.91 -8.02
C ARG A 499 -4.40 1.27 -9.42
N ALA A 500 -3.64 0.95 -10.47
CA ALA A 500 -4.07 1.20 -11.86
C ALA A 500 -5.25 0.30 -12.28
N ALA A 501 -5.29 -0.95 -11.81
CA ALA A 501 -6.42 -1.85 -11.99
C ALA A 501 -7.66 -1.35 -11.24
N ALA A 502 -7.50 -1.00 -9.95
CA ALA A 502 -8.55 -0.44 -9.12
C ALA A 502 -9.15 0.84 -9.73
N GLN A 503 -8.32 1.81 -10.17
CA GLN A 503 -8.80 3.04 -10.81
C GLN A 503 -9.64 2.78 -12.08
N LYS A 504 -9.28 1.76 -12.88
CA LYS A 504 -10.04 1.40 -14.08
C LYS A 504 -11.42 0.81 -13.75
N ALA A 505 -11.53 0.04 -12.66
CA ALA A 505 -12.81 -0.48 -12.19
C ALA A 505 -13.65 0.59 -11.48
N LEU A 506 -13.02 1.41 -10.62
CA LEU A 506 -13.65 2.50 -9.89
C LEU A 506 -14.37 3.48 -10.82
N ALA A 507 -13.83 3.76 -12.02
CA ALA A 507 -14.46 4.62 -13.00
C ALA A 507 -15.91 4.20 -13.35
N SER A 508 -16.21 2.90 -13.47
CA SER A 508 -17.56 2.44 -13.83
C SER A 508 -18.55 2.45 -12.65
N GLU A 509 -18.09 2.27 -11.42
CA GLU A 509 -18.91 2.46 -10.21
C GLU A 509 -19.12 3.96 -9.90
N LEU A 510 -18.12 4.80 -10.13
CA LEU A 510 -18.23 6.25 -9.93
C LEU A 510 -19.30 6.88 -10.84
N THR A 511 -19.36 6.51 -12.12
CA THR A 511 -20.46 6.91 -13.02
C THR A 511 -21.82 6.37 -12.52
N GLN A 512 -21.91 5.12 -12.07
CA GLN A 512 -23.15 4.56 -11.51
C GLN A 512 -23.59 5.24 -10.21
N ARG A 513 -22.65 5.68 -9.37
CA ARG A 513 -22.90 6.50 -8.17
C ARG A 513 -23.37 7.90 -8.54
N ALA A 514 -22.76 8.53 -9.55
CA ALA A 514 -23.17 9.86 -10.04
C ALA A 514 -24.60 9.84 -10.59
N ASP A 515 -24.92 8.84 -11.42
CA ASP A 515 -26.24 8.68 -12.01
C ASP A 515 -27.31 8.36 -10.94
N ARG A 516 -26.98 7.55 -9.92
CA ARG A 516 -27.83 7.31 -8.73
C ARG A 516 -28.08 8.59 -7.94
N LEU A 517 -27.03 9.30 -7.54
CA LEU A 517 -27.13 10.55 -6.77
C LEU A 517 -27.96 11.59 -7.51
N SER A 518 -27.76 11.75 -8.83
CA SER A 518 -28.50 12.70 -9.67
C SER A 518 -30.04 12.52 -9.62
N ARG A 519 -30.50 11.30 -9.28
CA ARG A 519 -31.92 10.91 -9.18
C ARG A 519 -32.41 10.70 -7.75
N ALA A 520 -31.55 10.82 -6.74
CA ALA A 520 -31.88 10.57 -5.34
C ALA A 520 -32.94 11.56 -4.79
N ALA A 521 -33.72 11.13 -3.82
CA ALA A 521 -34.77 11.93 -3.17
C ALA A 521 -34.14 13.03 -2.30
N ASN A 522 -34.94 14.02 -1.86
CA ASN A 522 -34.41 15.06 -0.97
C ASN A 522 -34.09 14.53 0.44
N ASP A 523 -34.67 13.41 0.85
CA ASP A 523 -34.48 12.81 2.17
C ASP A 523 -33.23 11.91 2.24
N ASP A 524 -32.64 11.55 1.08
CA ASP A 524 -31.35 10.83 1.00
C ASP A 524 -30.14 11.70 1.39
N PHE A 525 -30.32 13.02 1.53
CA PHE A 525 -29.24 13.99 1.77
C PHE A 525 -29.35 14.67 3.14
N ALA A 526 -28.20 14.90 3.76
CA ALA A 526 -28.11 15.59 5.05
C ALA A 526 -26.95 16.59 5.09
N LEU A 527 -27.20 17.80 5.61
CA LEU A 527 -26.16 18.78 5.91
C LEU A 527 -25.67 18.63 7.36
N ALA A 528 -24.38 18.34 7.53
CA ALA A 528 -23.74 18.23 8.82
C ALA A 528 -23.23 19.59 9.35
N SER A 529 -22.94 19.68 10.65
CA SER A 529 -22.59 20.95 11.31
C SER A 529 -21.23 21.54 10.94
N ASP A 530 -20.34 20.73 10.39
CA ASP A 530 -19.05 21.08 9.79
C ASP A 530 -19.18 21.57 8.32
N GLY A 531 -20.41 21.75 7.84
CA GLY A 531 -20.71 22.09 6.45
C GLY A 531 -20.50 20.94 5.46
N ALA A 532 -20.24 19.70 5.92
CA ALA A 532 -20.17 18.54 5.03
C ALA A 532 -21.57 18.14 4.57
N LEU A 533 -21.73 17.95 3.26
CA LEU A 533 -22.95 17.47 2.64
C LEU A 533 -22.83 15.95 2.42
N ARG A 534 -23.75 15.20 3.02
CA ARG A 534 -23.78 13.74 2.98
C ARG A 534 -24.93 13.24 2.11
N TRP A 535 -24.72 12.11 1.43
CA TRP A 535 -25.71 11.34 0.69
C TRP A 535 -25.66 9.90 1.22
N GLN A 536 -26.78 9.38 1.73
CA GLN A 536 -26.89 8.05 2.34
C GLN A 536 -25.81 7.75 3.42
N GLY A 537 -25.30 8.80 4.07
CA GLY A 537 -24.24 8.75 5.09
C GLY A 537 -22.84 9.10 4.57
N GLU A 538 -22.52 8.81 3.32
CA GLU A 538 -21.22 9.11 2.71
C GLU A 538 -21.07 10.63 2.41
N ILE A 539 -19.87 11.18 2.56
CA ILE A 539 -19.60 12.61 2.28
C ILE A 539 -19.39 12.81 0.78
N VAL A 540 -20.19 13.68 0.16
CA VAL A 540 -20.17 13.94 -1.30
C VAL A 540 -19.84 15.39 -1.65
N GLY A 541 -19.91 16.32 -0.70
CA GLY A 541 -19.55 17.72 -0.91
C GLY A 541 -19.31 18.49 0.38
N ARG A 542 -18.90 19.75 0.26
CA ARG A 542 -18.81 20.71 1.36
C ARG A 542 -19.38 22.06 0.94
N VAL A 543 -20.17 22.68 1.81
CA VAL A 543 -20.76 24.01 1.60
C VAL A 543 -19.69 25.08 1.86
N ILE A 544 -19.65 26.12 1.02
CA ILE A 544 -18.66 27.22 1.09
C ILE A 544 -19.35 28.60 1.09
N ALA A 545 -18.62 29.64 1.48
CA ALA A 545 -19.11 31.01 1.45
C ALA A 545 -19.51 31.42 0.02
N GLY A 546 -20.79 31.70 -0.19
CA GLY A 546 -21.31 32.30 -1.43
C GLY A 546 -21.55 33.81 -1.29
N ASP A 547 -22.20 34.43 -2.27
CA ASP A 547 -22.35 35.90 -2.34
C ASP A 547 -23.10 36.48 -1.14
N THR A 548 -24.23 35.87 -0.76
CA THR A 548 -25.04 36.23 0.41
C THR A 548 -25.09 35.07 1.42
N VAL A 549 -25.51 35.34 2.66
CA VAL A 549 -25.69 34.31 3.70
C VAL A 549 -26.72 33.24 3.29
N LEU A 550 -27.77 33.63 2.55
CA LEU A 550 -28.83 32.71 2.12
C LEU A 550 -28.51 32.00 0.79
N THR A 551 -27.41 32.36 0.13
CA THR A 551 -26.97 31.78 -1.15
C THR A 551 -25.52 31.28 -1.03
N PRO A 552 -25.24 30.26 -0.21
CA PRO A 552 -23.91 29.66 -0.11
C PRO A 552 -23.51 28.96 -1.42
N GLY A 553 -22.20 28.82 -1.63
CA GLY A 553 -21.66 27.97 -2.68
C GLY A 553 -21.49 26.52 -2.22
N LEU A 554 -21.08 25.65 -3.13
CA LEU A 554 -20.79 24.23 -2.88
C LEU A 554 -19.49 23.84 -3.59
N ILE A 555 -18.73 22.91 -2.99
CA ILE A 555 -17.67 22.16 -3.67
C ILE A 555 -18.02 20.67 -3.60
N VAL A 556 -18.07 20.00 -4.75
CA VAL A 556 -18.20 18.53 -4.83
C VAL A 556 -16.86 17.88 -4.45
N LEU A 557 -16.90 16.86 -3.60
CA LEU A 557 -15.72 16.15 -3.11
C LEU A 557 -15.49 14.86 -3.90
N CYS A 558 -15.06 15.01 -5.16
CA CYS A 558 -14.66 13.92 -6.03
C CYS A 558 -13.13 13.76 -6.14
N GLU A 559 -12.72 12.72 -6.87
CA GLU A 559 -11.37 12.44 -7.36
C GLU A 559 -11.27 12.77 -8.86
N ASP A 560 -10.05 12.95 -9.39
CA ASP A 560 -9.78 13.35 -10.78
C ASP A 560 -10.12 12.27 -11.83
N THR A 561 -10.63 11.11 -11.39
CA THR A 561 -11.08 9.99 -12.23
C THR A 561 -12.55 10.07 -12.65
N LEU A 562 -13.34 10.98 -12.06
CA LEU A 562 -14.76 11.18 -12.43
C LEU A 562 -14.86 12.07 -13.67
N ASP A 563 -15.69 11.67 -14.65
CA ASP A 563 -15.89 12.46 -15.86
C ASP A 563 -16.55 13.82 -15.59
N VAL A 564 -16.25 14.81 -16.43
CA VAL A 564 -16.74 16.19 -16.31
C VAL A 564 -18.27 16.24 -16.37
N ALA A 565 -18.91 15.47 -17.27
CA ALA A 565 -20.36 15.47 -17.38
C ALA A 565 -21.04 14.86 -16.15
N ASP A 566 -20.48 13.79 -15.59
CA ASP A 566 -20.99 13.17 -14.36
C ASP A 566 -20.79 14.07 -13.14
N ARG A 567 -19.66 14.77 -13.06
CA ARG A 567 -19.41 15.80 -12.04
C ARG A 567 -20.43 16.94 -12.11
N GLU A 568 -20.72 17.46 -13.30
CA GLU A 568 -21.72 18.52 -13.49
C GLU A 568 -23.13 18.07 -13.07
N LYS A 569 -23.55 16.82 -13.37
CA LYS A 569 -24.81 16.24 -12.87
C LYS A 569 -24.88 16.27 -11.34
N VAL A 570 -23.81 15.80 -10.68
CA VAL A 570 -23.74 15.72 -9.21
C VAL A 570 -23.77 17.12 -8.59
N GLU A 571 -22.97 18.05 -9.11
CA GLU A 571 -22.93 19.43 -8.64
C GLU A 571 -24.30 20.11 -8.75
N ALA A 572 -24.95 20.01 -9.91
CA ALA A 572 -26.29 20.55 -10.13
C ALA A 572 -27.34 19.97 -9.18
N ARG A 573 -27.32 18.65 -8.91
CA ARG A 573 -28.26 17.99 -8.00
C ARG A 573 -28.07 18.42 -6.54
N LEU A 574 -26.81 18.54 -6.10
CA LEU A 574 -26.48 18.94 -4.74
C LEU A 574 -26.75 20.43 -4.49
N VAL A 575 -26.47 21.31 -5.46
CA VAL A 575 -26.83 22.74 -5.40
C VAL A 575 -28.35 22.92 -5.37
N LEU A 576 -29.09 22.15 -6.19
CA LEU A 576 -30.56 22.14 -6.15
C LEU A 576 -31.08 21.69 -4.78
N TRP A 577 -30.53 20.62 -4.20
CA TRP A 577 -30.91 20.18 -2.85
C TRP A 577 -30.63 21.25 -1.80
N LEU A 578 -29.41 21.81 -1.76
CA LEU A 578 -28.99 22.77 -0.76
C LEU A 578 -29.88 24.01 -0.78
N ARG A 579 -30.20 24.51 -1.99
CA ARG A 579 -31.14 25.59 -2.17
C ARG A 579 -32.54 25.22 -1.66
N THR A 580 -33.09 24.07 -2.04
CA THR A 580 -34.42 23.62 -1.58
C THR A 580 -34.47 23.43 -0.07
N HIS A 581 -33.39 22.95 0.56
CA HIS A 581 -33.28 22.82 2.00
C HIS A 581 -33.32 24.19 2.70
N ILE A 582 -32.54 25.16 2.21
CA ILE A 582 -32.52 26.53 2.72
C ILE A 582 -33.88 27.23 2.50
N ASP A 583 -34.45 27.17 1.28
CA ASP A 583 -35.75 27.74 0.94
C ASP A 583 -36.89 27.13 1.79
N THR A 584 -36.78 25.86 2.20
CA THR A 584 -37.77 25.17 3.05
C THR A 584 -37.60 25.51 4.53
N VAL A 585 -36.39 25.38 5.07
CA VAL A 585 -36.12 25.58 6.51
C VAL A 585 -36.16 27.07 6.88
N LEU A 586 -35.64 27.95 6.02
CA LEU A 586 -35.63 29.40 6.21
C LEU A 586 -36.74 30.13 5.45
N LYS A 587 -37.81 29.40 5.09
CA LYS A 587 -38.99 29.96 4.39
C LYS A 587 -39.43 31.35 4.89
N PRO A 588 -39.51 31.66 6.20
CA PRO A 588 -39.92 32.99 6.66
C PRO A 588 -39.00 34.14 6.21
N LEU A 589 -37.70 33.89 5.97
CA LEU A 589 -36.80 34.87 5.34
C LEU A 589 -37.07 34.98 3.84
N ARG A 590 -37.35 33.84 3.17
CA ARG A 590 -37.67 33.81 1.73
C ARG A 590 -39.01 34.48 1.40
N ASP A 591 -40.02 34.31 2.25
CA ASP A 591 -41.32 34.98 2.16
C ASP A 591 -41.15 36.52 2.34
N LEU A 592 -40.25 36.96 3.23
CA LEU A 592 -39.87 38.38 3.38
C LEU A 592 -39.06 38.90 2.18
N GLU A 593 -38.20 38.06 1.58
CA GLU A 593 -37.38 38.40 0.41
C GLU A 593 -38.24 38.58 -0.84
N ILE A 594 -39.23 37.70 -1.04
CA ILE A 594 -40.29 37.88 -2.04
C ILE A 594 -41.09 39.15 -1.71
N GLY A 595 -41.50 39.31 -0.44
CA GLY A 595 -42.08 40.56 0.07
C GLY A 595 -43.44 40.90 -0.53
N GLU A 596 -44.27 39.90 -0.82
CA GLU A 596 -45.57 40.09 -1.47
C GLU A 596 -46.45 41.10 -0.70
N GLY A 597 -46.83 42.20 -1.36
CA GLY A 597 -47.62 43.29 -0.76
C GLY A 597 -46.86 44.16 0.25
N LEU A 598 -45.52 44.16 0.24
CA LEU A 598 -44.70 45.13 0.99
C LEU A 598 -44.21 46.26 0.07
N GLU A 599 -44.59 47.50 0.40
CA GLU A 599 -44.15 48.70 -0.30
C GLU A 599 -43.38 49.66 0.63
N GLY A 600 -42.60 50.56 0.03
CA GLY A 600 -41.91 51.66 0.71
C GLY A 600 -41.11 51.22 1.95
N LEU A 601 -41.39 51.87 3.09
CA LEU A 601 -40.68 51.65 4.34
C LEU A 601 -40.84 50.22 4.90
N ALA A 602 -41.97 49.56 4.61
CA ALA A 602 -42.19 48.17 4.99
C ALA A 602 -41.21 47.22 4.27
N ARG A 603 -40.99 47.45 2.97
CA ARG A 603 -40.02 46.70 2.16
C ARG A 603 -38.58 46.94 2.63
N GLY A 604 -38.25 48.17 3.00
CA GLY A 604 -36.95 48.51 3.59
C GLY A 604 -36.69 47.80 4.92
N ILE A 605 -37.68 47.74 5.82
CA ILE A 605 -37.54 47.01 7.09
C ILE A 605 -37.47 45.50 6.87
N ALA A 606 -38.19 44.93 5.89
CA ALA A 606 -38.04 43.52 5.52
C ALA A 606 -36.62 43.21 5.01
N PHE A 607 -36.03 44.09 4.18
CA PHE A 607 -34.64 43.93 3.74
C PHE A 607 -33.65 43.94 4.91
N ARG A 608 -33.74 44.92 5.82
CA ARG A 608 -32.88 44.99 7.02
C ARG A 608 -33.10 43.81 7.98
N LEU A 609 -34.30 43.23 8.01
CA LEU A 609 -34.56 41.97 8.73
C LEU A 609 -33.86 40.79 8.07
N ILE A 610 -33.80 40.70 6.74
CA ILE A 610 -33.08 39.63 6.04
C ILE A 610 -31.57 39.74 6.26
N GLU A 611 -31.01 40.95 6.16
CA GLU A 611 -29.59 41.22 6.49
C GLU A 611 -29.27 40.83 7.94
N ALA A 612 -30.17 41.13 8.88
CA ALA A 612 -30.06 40.76 10.29
C ALA A 612 -30.59 39.35 10.62
N LEU A 613 -30.75 38.48 9.60
CA LEU A 613 -31.15 37.07 9.71
C LEU A 613 -32.43 36.83 10.55
N GLY A 614 -33.33 37.79 10.49
CA GLY A 614 -34.64 37.79 11.14
C GLY A 614 -34.68 38.38 12.55
N ILE A 615 -33.60 39.03 13.03
CA ILE A 615 -33.48 39.56 14.40
C ILE A 615 -32.84 40.97 14.38
N LEU A 616 -33.66 42.01 14.50
CA LEU A 616 -33.24 43.41 14.45
C LEU A 616 -33.59 44.13 15.77
N GLU A 617 -32.69 44.96 16.31
CA GLU A 617 -33.00 45.67 17.56
C GLU A 617 -33.86 46.91 17.26
N ARG A 618 -34.96 47.07 18.00
CA ARG A 618 -35.91 48.16 17.80
C ARG A 618 -35.30 49.55 18.05
N SER A 619 -34.18 49.61 18.77
CA SER A 619 -33.35 50.80 18.94
C SER A 619 -32.58 51.22 17.68
N GLU A 620 -32.22 50.28 16.79
CA GLU A 620 -31.47 50.53 15.56
C GLU A 620 -32.34 51.18 14.47
N ILE A 621 -33.65 50.89 14.48
CA ILE A 621 -34.65 51.38 13.51
C ILE A 621 -35.80 52.18 14.16
N ALA A 622 -35.54 52.87 15.27
CA ALA A 622 -36.57 53.47 16.11
C ALA A 622 -37.44 54.54 15.40
N GLU A 623 -36.86 55.34 14.50
CA GLU A 623 -37.61 56.34 13.72
C GLU A 623 -38.37 55.71 12.55
N ASP A 624 -37.80 54.71 11.87
CA ASP A 624 -38.48 53.94 10.82
C ASP A 624 -39.75 53.27 11.40
N VAL A 625 -39.63 52.64 12.56
CA VAL A 625 -40.74 52.00 13.29
C VAL A 625 -41.78 53.02 13.76
N ARG A 626 -41.38 54.26 14.06
CA ARG A 626 -42.29 55.36 14.39
C ARG A 626 -43.09 55.81 13.16
N GLN A 627 -42.51 55.78 11.97
CA GLN A 627 -43.12 56.19 10.71
C GLN A 627 -44.01 55.11 10.08
N LEU A 628 -43.78 53.82 10.38
CA LEU A 628 -44.65 52.72 9.94
C LEU A 628 -46.12 52.92 10.36
N ASP A 629 -47.02 53.02 9.38
CA ASP A 629 -48.47 52.99 9.60
C ASP A 629 -49.00 51.58 9.94
N GLN A 630 -50.30 51.46 10.21
CA GLN A 630 -50.92 50.19 10.58
C GLN A 630 -51.05 49.19 9.42
N THR A 631 -51.14 49.65 8.17
CA THR A 631 -51.21 48.80 6.96
C THR A 631 -49.85 48.16 6.69
N MET A 632 -48.77 48.94 6.72
CA MET A 632 -47.40 48.46 6.62
C MET A 632 -47.05 47.47 7.74
N ARG A 633 -47.50 47.75 8.98
CA ARG A 633 -47.36 46.82 10.11
C ARG A 633 -48.19 45.54 9.93
N ALA A 634 -49.37 45.61 9.30
CA ALA A 634 -50.17 44.43 8.98
C ALA A 634 -49.49 43.55 7.92
N GLY A 635 -48.92 44.15 6.86
CA GLY A 635 -48.13 43.44 5.85
C GLY A 635 -46.94 42.68 6.44
N LEU A 636 -46.15 43.33 7.30
CA LEU A 636 -45.02 42.68 7.99
C LEU A 636 -45.48 41.58 8.96
N ARG A 637 -46.58 41.77 9.70
CA ARG A 637 -47.16 40.72 10.57
C ARG A 637 -47.68 39.51 9.79
N ARG A 638 -48.24 39.72 8.59
CA ARG A 638 -48.68 38.65 7.67
C ARG A 638 -47.52 37.73 7.28
N LEU A 639 -46.33 38.30 7.14
CA LEU A 639 -45.06 37.58 6.87
C LEU A 639 -44.32 37.16 8.16
N GLY A 640 -45.05 37.03 9.28
CA GLY A 640 -44.53 36.44 10.52
C GLY A 640 -43.71 37.37 11.43
N VAL A 641 -43.52 38.64 11.07
CA VAL A 641 -42.73 39.59 11.88
C VAL A 641 -43.51 40.02 13.14
N ARG A 642 -42.88 39.86 14.31
CA ARG A 642 -43.35 40.42 15.58
C ARG A 642 -42.60 41.70 15.94
N PHE A 643 -43.36 42.66 16.49
CA PHE A 643 -42.87 43.93 16.97
C PHE A 643 -42.84 43.93 18.51
N GLY A 644 -41.70 43.54 19.09
CA GLY A 644 -41.48 43.55 20.54
C GLY A 644 -41.22 44.95 21.10
N ALA A 645 -40.97 45.02 22.41
CA ALA A 645 -40.45 46.19 23.09
C ALA A 645 -38.97 46.45 22.75
N TYR A 646 -38.14 45.41 22.66
CA TYR A 646 -36.70 45.55 22.42
C TYR A 646 -36.26 45.14 21.02
N HIS A 647 -36.88 44.11 20.43
CA HIS A 647 -36.53 43.58 19.10
C HIS A 647 -37.72 43.58 18.14
N ILE A 648 -37.43 43.59 16.85
CA ILE A 648 -38.36 43.25 15.77
C ILE A 648 -37.77 41.99 15.12
N PHE A 649 -38.54 40.90 15.14
CA PHE A 649 -37.99 39.58 14.87
C PHE A 649 -39.04 38.61 14.31
N VAL A 650 -38.58 37.51 13.71
CA VAL A 650 -39.44 36.44 13.16
C VAL A 650 -39.38 35.21 14.08
N PRO A 651 -40.40 34.93 14.92
CA PRO A 651 -40.33 33.88 15.93
C PRO A 651 -40.15 32.47 15.37
N ALA A 652 -40.56 32.24 14.12
CA ALA A 652 -40.40 30.94 13.45
C ALA A 652 -38.92 30.55 13.26
N LEU A 653 -38.02 31.55 13.17
CA LEU A 653 -36.58 31.33 13.01
C LEU A 653 -35.86 31.00 14.33
N LEU A 654 -36.50 31.27 15.47
CA LEU A 654 -36.02 30.85 16.79
C LEU A 654 -36.26 29.35 17.09
N LYS A 655 -36.85 28.61 16.15
CA LYS A 655 -36.99 27.15 16.25
C LYS A 655 -35.64 26.44 16.01
N PRO A 656 -35.43 25.22 16.56
CA PRO A 656 -34.14 24.54 16.50
C PRO A 656 -33.51 24.40 15.11
N ALA A 657 -34.26 23.92 14.11
CA ALA A 657 -33.72 23.71 12.77
C ALA A 657 -33.37 25.01 12.03
N PRO A 658 -34.25 26.04 11.96
CA PRO A 658 -33.87 27.36 11.44
C PRO A 658 -32.69 28.00 12.19
N SER A 659 -32.72 28.03 13.53
CA SER A 659 -31.65 28.62 14.35
C SER A 659 -30.29 27.96 14.08
N ARG A 660 -30.23 26.62 13.99
CA ARG A 660 -29.01 25.88 13.64
C ARG A 660 -28.52 26.20 12.23
N LEU A 661 -29.40 26.22 11.23
CA LEU A 661 -29.01 26.50 9.84
C LEU A 661 -28.57 27.95 9.64
N ILE A 662 -29.25 28.92 10.27
CA ILE A 662 -28.83 30.32 10.24
C ILE A 662 -27.46 30.49 10.89
N ALA A 663 -27.21 29.86 12.04
CA ALA A 663 -25.90 29.92 12.70
C ALA A 663 -24.77 29.39 11.81
N GLN A 664 -24.99 28.24 11.16
CA GLN A 664 -24.04 27.63 10.21
C GLN A 664 -23.77 28.55 9.01
N LEU A 665 -24.81 29.07 8.35
CA LEU A 665 -24.66 29.96 7.20
C LEU A 665 -24.00 31.30 7.58
N TRP A 666 -24.31 31.83 8.77
CA TRP A 666 -23.70 33.06 9.27
C TRP A 666 -22.21 32.87 9.55
N ALA A 667 -21.84 31.79 10.26
CA ALA A 667 -20.44 31.46 10.55
C ALA A 667 -19.65 31.24 9.27
N LEU A 668 -20.22 30.51 8.30
CA LEU A 668 -19.61 30.28 6.99
C LEU A 668 -19.31 31.57 6.20
N LYS A 669 -20.00 32.68 6.48
CA LYS A 669 -19.82 33.98 5.83
C LYS A 669 -18.99 34.99 6.65
N HIS A 670 -18.88 34.82 7.98
CA HIS A 670 -18.31 35.81 8.90
C HIS A 670 -17.24 35.27 9.88
N GLY A 671 -16.91 33.98 9.81
CA GLY A 671 -15.95 33.31 10.69
C GLY A 671 -15.41 32.02 10.07
N GLU A 672 -14.94 31.10 10.91
CA GLU A 672 -14.45 29.78 10.50
C GLU A 672 -15.47 28.68 10.86
N PRO A 673 -15.54 27.55 10.12
CA PRO A 673 -16.49 26.46 10.40
C PRO A 673 -16.35 25.84 11.80
N ASP A 674 -15.17 25.96 12.41
CA ASP A 674 -14.84 25.38 13.71
C ASP A 674 -14.91 26.41 14.87
N MET A 675 -15.62 27.53 14.67
CA MET A 675 -15.66 28.60 15.68
C MET A 675 -16.36 28.19 17.00
N PRO A 676 -15.88 28.65 18.18
CA PRO A 676 -16.48 28.35 19.47
C PRO A 676 -17.99 28.65 19.55
N GLY A 677 -18.74 27.71 20.12
CA GLY A 677 -20.18 27.81 20.33
C GLY A 677 -21.08 27.52 19.11
N LEU A 678 -20.54 27.27 17.91
CA LEU A 678 -21.35 27.08 16.70
C LEU A 678 -22.25 25.83 16.75
N SER A 679 -21.75 24.73 17.31
CA SER A 679 -22.52 23.50 17.56
C SER A 679 -23.39 23.61 18.81
N GLU A 680 -22.86 24.21 19.87
CA GLU A 680 -23.42 24.22 21.23
C GLU A 680 -24.59 25.19 21.39
N LEU A 681 -24.48 26.44 20.91
CA LEU A 681 -25.53 27.44 21.12
C LEU A 681 -26.87 27.06 20.47
N PRO A 682 -26.93 26.50 19.25
CA PRO A 682 -28.18 25.96 18.70
C PRO A 682 -28.76 24.79 19.50
N GLN A 683 -27.91 23.91 20.05
CA GLN A 683 -28.35 22.81 20.92
C GLN A 683 -28.91 23.33 22.26
N LEU A 684 -28.24 24.31 22.86
CA LEU A 684 -28.70 25.00 24.08
C LEU A 684 -30.03 25.75 23.82
N SER A 685 -30.19 26.38 22.66
CA SER A 685 -31.47 26.97 22.23
C SER A 685 -32.59 25.92 22.12
N ALA A 686 -32.25 24.75 21.54
CA ALA A 686 -33.16 23.63 21.37
C ALA A 686 -33.56 22.94 22.69
N SER A 687 -32.68 22.97 23.71
CA SER A 687 -32.93 22.39 25.05
C SER A 687 -34.02 23.10 25.86
N GLY A 688 -34.67 24.14 25.31
CA GLY A 688 -35.76 24.87 25.96
C GLY A 688 -35.31 25.89 27.02
N ARG A 689 -34.02 25.93 27.37
CA ARG A 689 -33.44 26.88 28.34
C ARG A 689 -33.76 28.32 27.95
N THR A 690 -34.39 29.06 28.87
CA THR A 690 -34.86 30.45 28.66
C THR A 690 -33.72 31.48 28.74
N SER A 691 -32.70 31.18 29.56
CA SER A 691 -31.41 31.86 29.57
C SER A 691 -30.26 30.89 29.85
N ILE A 692 -29.05 31.28 29.46
CA ILE A 692 -27.78 30.57 29.67
C ILE A 692 -26.72 31.56 30.17
N THR A 693 -25.63 31.06 30.76
CA THR A 693 -24.45 31.88 31.08
C THR A 693 -23.75 32.35 29.80
N VAL A 694 -23.14 33.54 29.85
CA VAL A 694 -22.34 34.08 28.74
C VAL A 694 -20.92 33.54 28.84
N ASP A 695 -20.52 32.77 27.85
CA ASP A 695 -19.14 32.40 27.64
C ASP A 695 -18.39 33.59 27.00
N PRO A 696 -17.24 34.04 27.56
CA PRO A 696 -16.43 35.11 26.97
C PRO A 696 -15.77 34.77 25.63
N GLU A 697 -15.53 33.49 25.34
CA GLU A 697 -14.88 33.04 24.10
C GLU A 697 -15.85 33.03 22.90
N ILE A 698 -17.16 32.90 23.17
CA ILE A 698 -18.18 32.87 22.12
C ILE A 698 -18.59 34.28 21.70
N SER A 699 -18.55 34.55 20.38
CA SER A 699 -18.90 35.87 19.83
C SER A 699 -20.33 36.30 20.15
N LYS A 700 -20.48 37.52 20.67
CA LYS A 700 -21.78 38.17 20.96
C LYS A 700 -22.70 38.24 19.73
N ALA A 701 -22.13 38.24 18.53
CA ALA A 701 -22.90 38.17 17.28
C ALA A 701 -23.57 36.79 17.09
N LEU A 702 -22.87 35.69 17.40
CA LEU A 702 -23.41 34.34 17.28
C LEU A 702 -24.60 34.14 18.23
N TYR A 703 -24.53 34.65 19.47
CA TYR A 703 -25.69 34.69 20.39
C TYR A 703 -26.91 35.39 19.75
N LYS A 704 -26.72 36.60 19.17
CA LYS A 704 -27.80 37.36 18.50
C LYS A 704 -28.41 36.56 17.35
N VAL A 705 -27.59 35.91 16.55
CA VAL A 705 -27.99 35.08 15.39
C VAL A 705 -28.75 33.81 15.81
N VAL A 706 -28.32 33.12 16.87
CA VAL A 706 -28.98 31.90 17.39
C VAL A 706 -30.34 32.21 18.04
N GLY A 707 -30.55 33.42 18.56
CA GLY A 707 -31.81 33.86 19.16
C GLY A 707 -31.72 34.42 20.58
N PHE A 708 -30.51 34.68 21.09
CA PHE A 708 -30.25 35.20 22.43
C PHE A 708 -29.72 36.63 22.41
N ARG A 709 -30.09 37.44 23.41
CA ARG A 709 -29.40 38.71 23.69
C ARG A 709 -28.48 38.54 24.90
N VAL A 710 -27.23 38.96 24.77
CA VAL A 710 -26.27 39.05 25.87
C VAL A 710 -26.67 40.21 26.79
N CYS A 711 -26.99 39.90 28.05
CA CYS A 711 -27.54 40.81 29.05
C CYS A 711 -26.77 40.68 30.38
N GLY A 712 -25.57 41.27 30.44
CA GLY A 712 -24.65 41.09 31.56
C GLY A 712 -24.03 39.68 31.54
N PRO A 713 -24.05 38.92 32.66
CA PRO A 713 -23.49 37.57 32.74
C PRO A 713 -24.37 36.49 32.08
N ARG A 714 -25.60 36.81 31.68
CA ARG A 714 -26.54 35.87 31.05
C ARG A 714 -26.88 36.25 29.61
N ALA A 715 -26.99 35.26 28.74
CA ALA A 715 -27.63 35.38 27.44
C ALA A 715 -29.08 34.88 27.57
N VAL A 716 -30.06 35.74 27.27
CA VAL A 716 -31.49 35.45 27.44
C VAL A 716 -32.17 35.38 26.07
N ARG A 717 -33.04 34.39 25.86
CA ARG A 717 -33.76 34.24 24.59
C ARG A 717 -34.61 35.47 24.29
N ILE A 718 -34.63 35.88 23.02
CA ILE A 718 -35.34 37.10 22.60
C ILE A 718 -36.85 36.97 22.80
N ASP A 719 -37.44 35.81 22.53
CA ASP A 719 -38.86 35.55 22.80
C ASP A 719 -39.22 35.47 24.29
N ILE A 720 -38.23 35.34 25.17
CA ILE A 720 -38.37 35.44 26.64
C ILE A 720 -38.25 36.90 27.09
N LEU A 721 -37.32 37.67 26.53
CA LEU A 721 -37.17 39.10 26.82
C LEU A 721 -38.40 39.93 26.42
N GLU A 722 -39.02 39.63 25.28
CA GLU A 722 -40.27 40.32 24.91
C GLU A 722 -41.45 39.90 25.81
N ARG A 723 -41.51 38.64 26.26
CA ARG A 723 -42.50 38.19 27.26
C ARG A 723 -42.30 38.88 28.61
N LEU A 724 -41.06 39.07 29.05
CA LEU A 724 -40.75 39.86 30.25
C LEU A 724 -41.19 41.33 30.07
N ALA A 725 -40.97 41.92 28.89
CA ALA A 725 -41.44 43.27 28.59
C ALA A 725 -42.98 43.38 28.58
N ASP A 726 -43.68 42.32 28.16
CA ASP A 726 -45.15 42.25 28.20
C ASP A 726 -45.69 42.06 29.63
N LEU A 727 -44.93 41.42 30.55
CA LEU A 727 -45.24 41.39 31.99
C LEU A 727 -44.97 42.73 32.68
N ILE A 728 -43.86 43.40 32.37
CA ILE A 728 -43.47 44.68 33.02
C ILE A 728 -44.33 45.86 32.53
N ARG A 729 -44.79 45.85 31.27
CA ARG A 729 -45.50 47.01 30.67
C ARG A 729 -46.82 47.37 31.39
N PRO A 730 -47.72 46.44 31.76
CA PRO A 730 -48.91 46.75 32.56
C PRO A 730 -48.56 47.38 33.91
N LEU A 731 -47.54 46.87 34.60
CA LEU A 731 -47.11 47.37 35.92
C LEU A 731 -46.57 48.81 35.84
N LEU A 732 -45.82 49.13 34.78
CA LEU A 732 -45.35 50.49 34.50
C LEU A 732 -46.45 51.43 34.01
N ALA A 733 -47.47 50.90 33.32
CA ALA A 733 -48.62 51.66 32.84
C ALA A 733 -49.67 51.89 33.95
N TRP A 734 -49.59 51.15 35.06
CA TRP A 734 -50.48 51.29 36.20
C TRP A 734 -50.42 52.70 36.79
N LYS A 735 -51.60 53.20 37.14
CA LYS A 735 -51.82 54.46 37.84
C LYS A 735 -52.98 54.26 38.82
N PRO A 736 -52.92 54.82 40.03
CA PRO A 736 -54.10 54.87 40.90
C PRO A 736 -55.15 55.78 40.24
N LEU A 737 -56.17 55.16 39.65
CA LEU A 737 -57.30 55.84 39.01
C LEU A 737 -58.52 55.93 39.94
N ASP A 738 -58.66 54.97 40.87
CA ASP A 738 -59.62 54.96 41.97
C ASP A 738 -58.98 54.31 43.21
N ALA A 739 -59.39 54.72 44.41
CA ALA A 739 -58.82 54.23 45.67
C ALA A 739 -59.19 52.76 46.00
N ASN A 740 -60.22 52.22 45.36
CA ASN A 740 -60.75 50.87 45.61
C ASN A 740 -60.18 49.79 44.68
N VAL A 741 -59.25 50.11 43.78
CA VAL A 741 -58.64 49.13 42.86
C VAL A 741 -57.25 48.76 43.33
N SER A 742 -57.10 47.55 43.87
CA SER A 742 -55.80 47.01 44.28
C SER A 742 -54.81 46.95 43.10
N PRO A 743 -53.52 47.31 43.31
CA PRO A 743 -52.52 47.20 42.26
C PRO A 743 -52.31 45.74 41.83
N PRO A 744 -52.06 45.45 40.54
CA PRO A 744 -51.61 44.13 40.10
C PRO A 744 -50.32 43.68 40.83
N GLU A 745 -50.12 42.37 40.98
CA GLU A 745 -48.91 41.83 41.62
C GLU A 745 -47.64 42.39 40.94
N GLY A 746 -46.77 43.02 41.75
CA GLY A 746 -45.55 43.69 41.28
C GLY A 746 -45.70 45.15 40.86
N ALA A 747 -46.91 45.74 40.83
CA ALA A 747 -47.09 47.17 40.56
C ALA A 747 -46.94 48.02 41.83
N VAL A 748 -46.18 49.12 41.75
CA VAL A 748 -46.06 50.07 42.87
C VAL A 748 -47.30 50.99 42.92
N ALA A 749 -47.85 51.23 44.10
CA ALA A 749 -49.09 51.98 44.30
C ALA A 749 -49.08 53.42 43.73
N GLU A 750 -47.92 54.08 43.72
CA GLU A 750 -47.72 55.41 43.11
C GLU A 750 -47.69 55.40 41.57
N GLY A 751 -47.59 54.22 40.95
CA GLY A 751 -47.45 54.03 39.51
C GLY A 751 -46.04 54.28 38.96
N GLY A 752 -45.83 53.92 37.69
CA GLY A 752 -44.58 54.18 36.97
C GLY A 752 -43.33 53.45 37.49
N ALA A 753 -43.52 52.38 38.26
CA ALA A 753 -42.46 51.49 38.76
C ALA A 753 -43.02 50.09 39.07
N PHE A 754 -42.14 49.10 39.12
CA PHE A 754 -42.48 47.71 39.45
C PHE A 754 -41.52 47.10 40.46
N THR A 755 -41.94 46.04 41.15
CA THR A 755 -41.07 45.15 41.93
C THR A 755 -40.94 43.80 41.23
N VAL A 756 -39.88 43.04 41.53
CA VAL A 756 -39.63 41.75 40.90
C VAL A 756 -40.58 40.69 41.45
N THR A 757 -41.37 40.06 40.58
CA THR A 757 -42.29 38.96 40.96
C THR A 757 -41.71 37.59 40.62
N VAL A 758 -42.23 36.54 41.29
CA VAL A 758 -41.82 35.14 41.06
C VAL A 758 -42.04 34.71 39.60
N ALA A 759 -43.10 35.24 38.96
CA ALA A 759 -43.36 35.01 37.55
C ALA A 759 -42.23 35.51 36.63
N MET A 760 -41.56 36.62 36.98
CA MET A 760 -40.47 37.17 36.16
C MET A 760 -39.18 36.36 36.28
N THR A 761 -38.80 35.97 37.50
CA THR A 761 -37.58 35.18 37.74
C THR A 761 -37.73 33.75 37.22
N SER A 762 -38.90 33.14 37.39
CA SER A 762 -39.26 31.84 36.81
C SER A 762 -39.20 31.86 35.28
N LEU A 763 -39.79 32.88 34.64
CA LEU A 763 -39.76 33.05 33.17
C LEU A 763 -38.33 33.11 32.60
N LEU A 764 -37.40 33.75 33.30
CA LEU A 764 -36.00 33.89 32.85
C LEU A 764 -35.08 32.75 33.31
N GLY A 765 -35.49 31.93 34.28
CA GLY A 765 -34.64 30.90 34.88
C GLY A 765 -33.46 31.48 35.66
N CYS A 766 -33.61 32.67 36.24
CA CYS A 766 -32.60 33.31 37.10
C CYS A 766 -33.22 34.27 38.12
N ALA A 767 -32.48 34.52 39.20
CA ALA A 767 -32.87 35.41 40.30
C ALA A 767 -31.63 36.17 40.83
N GLY A 768 -31.83 37.05 41.82
CA GLY A 768 -30.73 37.78 42.46
C GLY A 768 -29.96 38.69 41.49
N GLU A 769 -28.65 38.81 41.71
CA GLU A 769 -27.78 39.71 40.93
C GLU A 769 -27.83 39.45 39.41
N ASP A 770 -27.95 38.19 39.01
CA ASP A 770 -28.07 37.75 37.62
C ASP A 770 -29.31 38.34 36.93
N PHE A 771 -30.45 38.33 37.62
CA PHE A 771 -31.70 38.91 37.13
C PHE A 771 -31.64 40.45 37.14
N SER A 772 -31.07 41.04 38.19
CA SER A 772 -30.85 42.49 38.30
C SER A 772 -29.88 43.00 37.22
N ALA A 773 -28.89 42.20 36.79
CA ALA A 773 -28.01 42.52 35.68
C ALA A 773 -28.75 42.51 34.33
N VAL A 774 -29.68 41.58 34.12
CA VAL A 774 -30.57 41.58 32.94
C VAL A 774 -31.45 42.83 32.92
N LEU A 775 -32.13 43.18 34.02
CA LEU A 775 -32.96 44.40 34.07
C LEU A 775 -32.14 45.68 33.82
N LYS A 776 -30.92 45.78 34.39
CA LYS A 776 -29.98 46.88 34.11
C LYS A 776 -29.60 46.92 32.62
N SER A 777 -29.34 45.76 31.99
CA SER A 777 -29.05 45.66 30.55
C SER A 777 -30.23 46.01 29.64
N LEU A 778 -31.47 45.93 30.13
CA LEU A 778 -32.68 46.36 29.41
C LEU A 778 -33.00 47.85 29.59
N GLY A 779 -32.20 48.58 30.37
CA GLY A 779 -32.33 50.02 30.60
C GLY A 779 -33.16 50.40 31.83
N TYR A 780 -33.47 49.46 32.72
CA TYR A 780 -34.06 49.75 34.02
C TYR A 780 -33.00 50.13 35.06
N ARG A 781 -33.41 50.85 36.09
CA ARG A 781 -32.60 51.15 37.29
C ARG A 781 -33.40 50.74 38.52
N SER A 782 -32.72 50.20 39.53
CA SER A 782 -33.31 49.98 40.85
C SER A 782 -33.11 51.17 41.79
N GLU A 783 -34.10 51.38 42.64
CA GLU A 783 -34.17 52.33 43.73
C GLU A 783 -34.63 51.54 44.98
N THR A 784 -33.80 51.50 46.02
CA THR A 784 -34.16 50.86 47.29
C THR A 784 -35.09 51.78 48.08
N ARG A 785 -36.23 51.26 48.56
CA ARG A 785 -37.20 52.04 49.33
C ARG A 785 -37.73 51.25 50.52
N GLU A 786 -37.80 51.91 51.67
CA GLU A 786 -38.52 51.42 52.85
C GLU A 786 -40.03 51.60 52.63
N VAL A 787 -40.80 50.53 52.81
CA VAL A 787 -42.27 50.55 52.74
C VAL A 787 -42.82 49.81 53.95
N THR A 788 -43.66 50.49 54.73
CA THR A 788 -44.40 49.89 55.84
C THR A 788 -45.46 48.93 55.30
N ARG A 789 -45.38 47.65 55.69
CA ARG A 789 -46.38 46.62 55.37
C ARG A 789 -47.07 46.15 56.66
N PRO A 790 -48.39 45.87 56.66
CA PRO A 790 -49.02 45.14 57.76
C PRO A 790 -48.46 43.71 57.80
N VAL A 791 -48.21 43.18 59.00
CA VAL A 791 -47.75 41.79 59.17
C VAL A 791 -48.91 40.84 58.88
N ALA A 792 -48.79 40.03 57.83
CA ALA A 792 -49.71 38.92 57.58
C ALA A 792 -49.35 37.75 58.51
N ALA A 793 -50.33 37.21 59.23
CA ALA A 793 -50.10 36.13 60.20
C ALA A 793 -49.74 34.81 59.48
N THR A 794 -48.49 34.37 59.64
CA THR A 794 -48.03 33.05 59.18
C THR A 794 -48.54 31.95 60.11
N SER A 795 -49.33 31.02 59.56
CA SER A 795 -49.71 29.78 60.25
C SER A 795 -48.60 28.75 60.07
N GLU A 796 -47.82 28.50 61.13
CA GLU A 796 -46.87 27.39 61.15
C GLU A 796 -47.60 26.06 61.29
N ALA A 797 -47.31 25.12 60.40
CA ALA A 797 -47.65 23.70 60.53
C ALA A 797 -46.34 22.90 60.44
N ALA A 798 -46.00 22.17 61.50
CA ALA A 798 -44.66 21.62 61.68
C ALA A 798 -44.39 20.35 60.86
N ALA A 799 -43.13 20.17 60.46
CA ALA A 799 -42.53 18.91 60.04
C ALA A 799 -41.19 18.72 60.78
N PRO A 800 -40.80 17.49 61.19
CA PRO A 800 -39.78 17.27 62.21
C PRO A 800 -38.33 17.29 61.70
N GLU A 801 -37.40 17.50 62.63
CA GLU A 801 -35.95 17.49 62.41
C GLU A 801 -35.38 16.08 62.17
N VAL A 802 -34.32 16.01 61.34
CA VAL A 802 -33.22 15.04 61.50
C VAL A 802 -31.88 15.76 61.26
N PRO A 803 -30.81 15.47 62.02
CA PRO A 803 -29.58 16.27 62.02
C PRO A 803 -28.60 15.91 60.90
N ALA A 804 -27.72 16.87 60.55
CA ALA A 804 -26.63 16.67 59.60
C ALA A 804 -25.29 16.42 60.33
N VAL A 805 -24.48 15.48 59.82
CA VAL A 805 -23.07 15.29 60.20
C VAL A 805 -22.23 15.01 58.95
N GLU A 806 -21.18 15.82 58.80
CA GLU A 806 -19.93 15.72 58.03
C GLU A 806 -19.78 14.72 56.86
N ALA A 807 -19.29 15.25 55.73
CA ALA A 807 -18.59 14.48 54.69
C ALA A 807 -17.07 14.37 55.01
N PRO A 808 -16.36 13.46 54.34
CA PRO A 808 -15.34 13.98 53.41
C PRO A 808 -15.35 13.29 52.03
N ALA A 809 -14.60 13.86 51.10
CA ALA A 809 -14.53 13.46 49.68
C ALA A 809 -13.55 12.30 49.40
N VAL A 810 -13.60 11.74 48.18
CA VAL A 810 -12.41 11.52 47.32
C VAL A 810 -12.83 11.22 45.86
N GLU A 811 -11.99 11.70 44.94
CA GLU A 811 -11.71 11.40 43.51
C GLU A 811 -12.66 10.55 42.63
N ALA A 812 -12.78 10.97 41.36
CA ALA A 812 -13.03 10.10 40.20
C ALA A 812 -11.70 9.80 39.50
N PRO A 813 -11.55 8.69 38.74
CA PRO A 813 -11.85 8.79 37.31
C PRO A 813 -12.32 7.51 36.58
N ALA A 814 -12.87 7.73 35.38
CA ALA A 814 -12.91 6.85 34.20
C ALA A 814 -13.62 5.47 34.25
N GLU A 815 -14.46 5.22 33.23
CA GLU A 815 -14.96 3.90 32.84
C GLU A 815 -14.53 3.57 31.40
N ALA A 816 -14.13 2.31 31.18
CA ALA A 816 -14.03 1.68 29.86
C ALA A 816 -14.06 0.14 30.00
N GLU A 817 -14.80 -0.52 29.10
CA GLU A 817 -14.74 -1.95 28.74
C GLU A 817 -14.91 -3.04 29.84
N ALA A 818 -16.10 -3.68 29.86
CA ALA A 818 -16.39 -5.09 29.48
C ALA A 818 -15.42 -6.26 29.84
N PRO A 819 -15.83 -7.56 29.77
CA PRO A 819 -17.15 -8.21 29.89
C PRO A 819 -17.18 -9.44 30.84
N ALA A 820 -18.34 -10.10 31.03
CA ALA A 820 -18.44 -11.51 31.46
C ALA A 820 -19.76 -12.17 30.99
N ASP A 821 -19.79 -13.51 30.91
CA ASP A 821 -20.70 -14.34 30.07
C ASP A 821 -21.53 -15.37 30.88
N ALA A 822 -22.51 -16.01 30.21
CA ALA A 822 -23.11 -17.34 30.51
C ALA A 822 -24.07 -17.48 31.74
N GLN A 823 -25.11 -18.36 31.73
CA GLN A 823 -25.66 -19.24 30.67
C GLN A 823 -27.06 -19.83 31.06
N ALA A 824 -27.80 -20.34 30.05
CA ALA A 824 -28.65 -21.56 30.07
C ALA A 824 -29.88 -21.65 31.03
N VAL A 825 -31.12 -22.05 30.67
CA VAL A 825 -31.92 -22.35 29.44
C VAL A 825 -33.43 -22.07 29.83
N ALA A 826 -34.60 -22.47 29.29
CA ALA A 826 -35.23 -23.24 28.18
C ALA A 826 -36.76 -22.86 28.14
N VAL A 827 -37.69 -23.25 27.24
CA VAL A 827 -37.83 -23.73 25.83
C VAL A 827 -39.36 -23.75 25.53
N GLU A 828 -39.78 -23.69 24.24
CA GLU A 828 -41.19 -23.79 23.74
C GLU A 828 -42.16 -22.64 24.12
N ALA A 829 -43.13 -22.19 23.30
CA ALA A 829 -43.37 -22.36 21.85
C ALA A 829 -44.33 -21.24 21.33
N GLU A 830 -44.40 -21.05 20.00
CA GLU A 830 -45.46 -20.28 19.30
C GLU A 830 -46.75 -21.14 19.14
N PRO A 831 -47.85 -20.72 18.45
CA PRO A 831 -48.20 -19.42 17.82
C PRO A 831 -49.66 -18.95 18.09
N VAL A 832 -50.14 -18.04 17.22
CA VAL A 832 -51.55 -17.75 16.81
C VAL A 832 -52.25 -16.56 17.46
N ALA A 833 -52.82 -15.72 16.59
CA ALA A 833 -53.88 -14.77 16.88
C ALA A 833 -55.01 -14.95 15.86
N GLU A 834 -56.27 -14.93 16.32
CA GLU A 834 -57.46 -14.86 15.46
C GLU A 834 -58.60 -14.15 16.23
N GLU A 835 -59.63 -13.66 15.52
CA GLU A 835 -60.60 -12.67 16.02
C GLU A 835 -61.84 -13.27 16.72
N ALA A 836 -62.52 -12.50 17.59
CA ALA A 836 -63.87 -11.93 17.30
C ALA A 836 -64.73 -11.53 18.54
N VAL A 837 -65.81 -10.78 18.25
CA VAL A 837 -67.06 -10.54 19.04
C VAL A 837 -67.08 -9.52 20.20
N LYS A 838 -67.31 -8.25 19.80
CA LYS A 838 -68.12 -7.17 20.43
C LYS A 838 -68.92 -7.40 21.75
N ALA A 839 -68.66 -6.50 22.71
CA ALA A 839 -69.61 -5.54 23.34
C ALA A 839 -70.75 -6.05 24.29
N PRO A 840 -71.49 -5.14 24.99
CA PRO A 840 -71.04 -4.07 25.91
C PRO A 840 -71.85 -3.99 27.24
N ALA A 841 -71.36 -3.26 28.26
CA ALA A 841 -72.21 -2.66 29.32
C ALA A 841 -71.50 -1.57 30.17
N GLU A 842 -72.09 -0.37 30.19
CA GLU A 842 -72.05 0.65 31.28
C GLU A 842 -73.21 0.34 32.30
N PRO A 843 -73.52 1.09 33.39
CA PRO A 843 -73.14 2.49 33.68
C PRO A 843 -72.93 2.95 35.15
N ALA A 844 -72.54 4.23 35.27
CA ALA A 844 -72.95 5.29 36.21
C ALA A 844 -73.24 5.03 37.71
N ALA A 845 -72.72 5.95 38.53
CA ALA A 845 -73.53 6.77 39.45
C ALA A 845 -72.86 8.13 39.70
N GLU A 846 -73.64 9.22 39.69
CA GLU A 846 -73.28 10.57 40.15
C GLU A 846 -74.13 10.94 41.39
N ALA A 847 -73.81 12.09 42.01
CA ALA A 847 -74.71 12.94 42.81
C ALA A 847 -75.23 12.41 44.18
N ASP A 848 -75.71 13.27 45.11
CA ASP A 848 -75.25 14.61 45.56
C ASP A 848 -76.00 14.99 46.88
N GLU A 849 -75.67 16.15 47.47
CA GLU A 849 -76.52 17.04 48.30
C GLU A 849 -77.05 16.61 49.69
N ALA A 850 -77.68 17.60 50.34
CA ALA A 850 -78.64 17.55 51.46
C ALA A 850 -78.14 17.60 52.93
N ASP A 851 -77.67 18.80 53.30
CA ASP A 851 -77.78 19.45 54.62
C ASP A 851 -79.10 19.21 55.39
N ALA A 852 -79.01 19.11 56.73
CA ALA A 852 -80.14 19.32 57.66
C ALA A 852 -79.69 19.71 59.09
N SER A 853 -79.58 21.01 59.34
CA SER A 853 -79.41 21.69 60.66
C SER A 853 -80.20 21.14 61.87
N THR A 854 -79.59 21.20 63.07
CA THR A 854 -80.29 21.73 64.28
C THR A 854 -79.32 22.17 65.40
N ALA A 855 -79.68 23.23 66.12
CA ALA A 855 -79.05 23.75 67.35
C ALA A 855 -80.09 23.69 68.51
N PRO A 856 -79.86 24.17 69.77
CA PRO A 856 -78.68 24.84 70.34
C PRO A 856 -78.26 24.37 71.76
N ALA A 857 -77.23 24.99 72.35
CA ALA A 857 -77.08 25.16 73.80
C ALA A 857 -76.13 26.34 74.15
N ASP A 858 -76.48 27.15 75.15
CA ASP A 858 -75.72 28.32 75.62
C ASP A 858 -74.68 27.98 76.71
N ALA A 859 -73.56 28.72 76.73
CA ALA A 859 -72.93 29.24 77.95
C ALA A 859 -71.90 30.35 77.64
N SER A 860 -72.05 31.51 78.27
CA SER A 860 -71.02 32.56 78.37
C SER A 860 -70.13 32.34 79.62
N ALA A 861 -69.01 33.02 79.87
CA ALA A 861 -68.40 34.22 79.28
C ALA A 861 -66.84 34.03 79.22
N THR A 862 -65.93 35.00 79.03
CA THR A 862 -65.96 36.48 79.17
C THR A 862 -64.93 37.14 78.22
N GLU A 863 -64.58 38.41 78.45
CA GLU A 863 -63.78 39.29 77.58
C GLU A 863 -62.25 39.09 77.64
N ALA A 864 -61.59 39.40 76.53
CA ALA A 864 -60.30 40.11 76.51
C ALA A 864 -60.31 41.12 75.34
N ALA A 865 -59.71 42.30 75.54
CA ALA A 865 -59.77 43.45 74.64
C ALA A 865 -58.66 43.41 73.55
N PRO A 866 -58.75 44.22 72.47
CA PRO A 866 -57.90 44.04 71.28
C PRO A 866 -56.47 44.56 71.43
N ALA A 867 -55.55 43.99 70.63
CA ALA A 867 -54.20 44.50 70.41
C ALA A 867 -54.06 45.07 68.99
N GLU A 868 -53.33 46.16 68.84
CA GLU A 868 -53.20 46.90 67.58
C GLU A 868 -52.24 46.21 66.59
N GLY A 869 -52.49 46.39 65.29
CA GLY A 869 -51.74 45.70 64.23
C GLY A 869 -50.32 46.22 64.06
N ALA A 870 -49.33 45.33 64.22
CA ALA A 870 -47.94 45.65 63.91
C ALA A 870 -47.73 45.87 62.40
N THR A 871 -47.13 47.01 62.04
CA THR A 871 -46.58 47.26 60.70
C THR A 871 -45.07 47.15 60.72
N GLU A 872 -44.51 46.39 59.79
CA GLU A 872 -43.07 46.20 59.63
C GLU A 872 -42.54 47.10 58.51
N THR A 873 -41.44 47.81 58.75
CA THR A 873 -40.69 48.53 57.71
C THR A 873 -39.90 47.53 56.85
N ALA A 874 -40.44 47.16 55.70
CA ALA A 874 -39.78 46.27 54.75
C ALA A 874 -39.04 47.07 53.67
N THR A 875 -37.75 46.82 53.55
CA THR A 875 -36.91 47.40 52.49
C THR A 875 -37.12 46.64 51.18
N ILE A 876 -37.74 47.29 50.17
CA ILE A 876 -38.04 46.68 48.87
C ILE A 876 -37.23 47.33 47.75
N GLU A 877 -36.77 46.53 46.78
CA GLU A 877 -36.11 47.03 45.56
C GLU A 877 -37.18 47.37 44.50
N ILE A 878 -37.27 48.65 44.13
CA ILE A 878 -38.22 49.17 43.16
C ILE A 878 -37.49 49.48 41.85
N TRP A 879 -38.04 49.06 40.72
CA TRP A 879 -37.45 49.21 39.39
C TRP A 879 -38.20 50.23 38.54
N ARG A 880 -37.44 51.17 37.94
CA ARG A 880 -37.95 52.23 37.06
C ARG A 880 -37.24 52.22 35.69
N PRO A 881 -37.91 52.65 34.61
CA PRO A 881 -37.23 52.91 33.34
C PRO A 881 -36.24 54.07 33.48
N GLY A 882 -34.98 53.86 33.08
CA GLY A 882 -33.99 54.94 33.08
C GLY A 882 -34.40 56.07 32.14
N ARG A 883 -34.37 57.34 32.60
CA ARG A 883 -34.53 58.50 31.71
C ARG A 883 -33.47 58.44 30.62
N ARG A 884 -33.91 58.48 29.36
CA ARG A 884 -33.05 58.85 28.23
C ARG A 884 -32.78 60.35 28.32
N ASP A 885 -31.62 60.72 28.88
CA ASP A 885 -31.17 62.12 28.90
C ASP A 885 -30.81 62.59 27.48
N ARG A 886 -31.82 63.11 26.77
CA ARG A 886 -31.59 64.07 25.67
C ARG A 886 -31.10 65.38 26.26
N ARG A 887 -29.80 65.47 26.58
CA ARG A 887 -29.11 66.76 26.73
C ARG A 887 -28.57 67.23 25.38
N PRO A 888 -28.60 68.54 25.06
CA PRO A 888 -28.27 69.02 23.72
C PRO A 888 -26.77 69.02 23.43
N GLN A 889 -26.44 69.06 22.15
CA GLN A 889 -25.09 69.27 21.66
C GLN A 889 -24.66 70.73 21.90
N GLY A 890 -23.61 70.93 22.69
CA GLY A 890 -22.98 72.23 22.91
C GLY A 890 -21.79 72.09 23.87
N GLY A 891 -20.58 72.56 23.56
CA GLY A 891 -20.14 73.26 22.35
C GLY A 891 -19.32 74.49 22.69
N GLN A 892 -18.18 74.32 23.36
CA GLN A 892 -17.33 75.43 23.79
C GLN A 892 -16.04 75.47 22.96
N ARG A 893 -16.06 76.32 21.92
CA ARG A 893 -14.84 76.81 21.27
C ARG A 893 -14.26 77.93 22.14
N ASP A 894 -12.97 77.88 22.42
CA ASP A 894 -12.09 79.06 22.55
C ASP A 894 -10.62 78.57 22.46
N GLY A 895 -9.76 79.01 21.54
CA GLY A 895 -10.06 79.72 20.30
C GLY A 895 -9.51 81.14 20.17
N GLN A 896 -8.19 81.37 20.34
CA GLN A 896 -7.58 82.64 19.93
C GLN A 896 -6.20 82.55 19.24
N ARG A 897 -6.18 83.10 18.01
CA ARG A 897 -5.11 83.85 17.29
C ARG A 897 -3.68 83.26 17.26
N GLY A 898 -3.02 83.12 16.10
CA GLY A 898 -3.45 83.34 14.70
C GLY A 898 -2.28 83.75 13.79
N GLY A 899 -2.23 83.25 12.54
CA GLY A 899 -1.06 83.46 11.65
C GLY A 899 -1.25 83.10 10.17
N ARG A 900 -2.15 83.83 9.48
CA ARG A 900 -2.29 84.03 8.00
C ARG A 900 -1.59 83.07 6.98
N ARG A 901 -2.43 82.63 6.00
CA ARG A 901 -2.12 82.35 4.56
C ARG A 901 -1.14 81.18 4.30
N GLY A 902 -1.25 80.38 3.24
CA GLY A 902 -2.04 80.46 2.02
C GLY A 902 -1.38 79.56 0.96
N ASP A 903 -2.20 78.72 0.31
CA ASP A 903 -1.91 77.96 -0.90
C ASP A 903 -0.84 76.85 -0.83
N ALA A 904 -0.79 76.04 -1.89
CA ALA A 904 -0.12 74.74 -1.94
C ALA A 904 0.77 74.58 -3.19
N ALA A 905 1.81 73.75 -3.11
CA ALA A 905 2.11 72.69 -4.09
C ALA A 905 3.47 71.98 -3.85
N GLY A 906 3.44 70.64 -3.70
CA GLY A 906 4.46 69.71 -4.21
C GLY A 906 5.89 69.72 -3.64
N GLY A 907 6.71 68.76 -4.13
CA GLY A 907 8.16 68.72 -3.95
C GLY A 907 8.68 67.65 -2.97
N ASP A 908 8.72 66.39 -3.39
CA ASP A 908 9.49 65.32 -2.71
C ASP A 908 10.93 65.26 -3.29
N ALA A 909 11.94 65.08 -2.42
CA ALA A 909 13.36 65.11 -2.80
C ALA A 909 14.31 64.42 -1.79
N SER A 910 14.54 63.12 -2.01
CA SER A 910 15.84 62.44 -2.14
C SER A 910 17.06 62.74 -1.22
N GLU A 911 17.79 61.65 -0.90
CA GLU A 911 19.20 61.54 -0.48
C GLU A 911 19.62 61.94 0.96
N GLY A 912 20.65 61.24 1.49
CA GLY A 912 21.23 61.53 2.81
C GLY A 912 21.96 60.35 3.50
N GLN A 913 23.14 59.98 3.01
CA GLN A 913 24.00 58.88 3.54
C GLN A 913 24.37 59.04 5.03
N GLY A 914 24.53 57.94 5.78
CA GLY A 914 25.08 57.97 7.15
C GLY A 914 25.53 56.60 7.70
N GLN A 915 26.69 56.54 8.37
CA GLN A 915 27.27 55.30 8.92
C GLN A 915 27.28 55.25 10.47
N LYS A 916 27.25 54.02 10.99
CA LYS A 916 27.97 53.49 12.19
C LYS A 916 27.43 53.67 13.62
N GLN A 917 27.75 52.62 14.39
CA GLN A 917 28.07 52.54 15.83
C GLN A 917 26.97 52.50 16.92
N ARG A 918 26.49 51.26 17.15
CA ARG A 918 26.51 50.51 18.44
C ARG A 918 26.54 51.30 19.77
N THR A 919 25.54 51.04 20.63
CA THR A 919 25.77 50.90 22.08
C THR A 919 24.92 49.78 22.72
N LYS A 920 25.30 49.38 23.94
CA LYS A 920 24.80 48.30 24.82
C LYS A 920 23.32 48.48 25.21
N GLY A 921 22.55 47.47 25.67
CA GLY A 921 22.82 46.03 25.86
C GLY A 921 22.61 45.52 27.31
N ARG A 922 21.71 44.53 27.50
CA ARG A 922 21.44 43.63 28.68
C ARG A 922 20.25 42.72 28.28
N GLY A 923 20.08 41.45 28.72
CA GLY A 923 20.94 40.52 29.48
C GLY A 923 20.13 39.39 30.17
N PHE A 924 20.69 38.17 30.26
CA PHE A 924 20.15 36.92 30.89
C PHE A 924 18.96 36.22 30.18
N GLY A 925 18.87 34.87 30.09
CA GLY A 925 19.96 33.88 29.92
C GLY A 925 20.17 32.80 31.02
N LYS A 926 19.82 31.53 30.71
CA LYS A 926 20.34 30.21 31.23
C LYS A 926 19.49 29.08 30.60
N GLY A 927 19.90 27.82 30.41
CA GLY A 927 21.19 27.08 30.51
C GLY A 927 20.97 25.68 29.86
N GLY A 928 21.92 25.00 29.20
CA GLY A 928 23.04 24.22 29.77
C GLY A 928 22.59 22.79 30.16
N ASN A 929 23.28 21.67 29.91
CA ASN A 929 24.63 21.32 29.38
C ASN A 929 24.55 19.82 28.89
N ARG A 930 25.51 19.00 28.42
CA ARG A 930 27.00 18.93 28.23
C ARG A 930 27.24 17.84 27.10
N GLN A 931 28.27 17.01 26.87
CA GLN A 931 29.63 16.67 27.39
C GLN A 931 30.45 15.86 26.32
N GLN A 932 31.80 15.99 26.29
CA GLN A 932 32.90 15.08 25.81
C GLN A 932 32.81 14.24 24.49
N GLY A 933 33.89 13.99 23.71
CA GLY A 933 35.21 14.67 23.56
C GLY A 933 36.46 13.84 23.12
N ARG A 934 37.01 14.09 21.90
CA ARG A 934 38.44 13.92 21.39
C ARG A 934 39.17 12.55 21.49
N PRO A 935 40.39 12.35 20.89
CA PRO A 935 41.21 13.09 19.88
C PRO A 935 41.41 12.28 18.54
N ASP A 936 42.22 12.58 17.50
CA ASP A 936 43.69 12.86 17.43
C ASP A 936 44.19 13.36 16.02
N GLN A 937 45.52 13.39 15.75
CA GLN A 937 46.11 14.18 14.63
C GLN A 937 47.41 13.61 13.95
N GLN A 938 47.69 14.07 12.71
CA GLN A 938 48.97 14.08 11.93
C GLN A 938 49.53 12.79 11.25
N ARG A 939 49.81 12.84 9.92
CA ARG A 939 51.17 13.05 9.34
C ARG A 939 51.24 13.11 7.79
N SER A 940 52.17 13.95 7.30
CA SER A 940 52.96 14.00 6.02
C SER A 940 52.65 13.08 4.81
N GLY A 941 52.89 13.49 3.54
CA GLY A 941 53.38 14.78 2.99
C GLY A 941 54.24 14.66 1.72
N GLY A 942 54.28 15.74 0.89
CA GLY A 942 55.13 15.87 -0.33
C GLY A 942 54.49 15.40 -1.65
N GLY A 943 54.81 15.94 -2.84
CA GLY A 943 55.61 17.13 -3.14
C GLY A 943 55.95 17.31 -4.65
N GLY A 944 55.99 18.55 -5.15
CA GLY A 944 56.37 18.90 -6.55
C GLY A 944 55.23 18.82 -7.58
N GLY A 945 55.24 19.55 -8.70
CA GLY A 945 56.23 20.54 -9.20
C GLY A 945 55.61 21.50 -10.24
N LYS A 946 56.20 22.68 -10.41
CA LYS A 946 55.64 23.81 -11.20
C LYS A 946 55.73 23.63 -12.71
N GLY A 947 54.75 24.20 -13.43
CA GLY A 947 54.91 24.74 -14.78
C GLY A 947 53.85 25.82 -15.06
N ARG A 948 54.25 27.08 -15.22
CA ARG A 948 53.39 28.20 -15.66
C ARG A 948 54.06 28.90 -16.84
N ASN A 949 53.26 29.43 -17.75
CA ASN A 949 53.31 30.84 -18.16
C ASN A 949 51.88 31.27 -18.55
N GLU A 950 51.34 32.37 -18.02
CA GLU A 950 51.36 33.73 -18.61
C GLU A 950 50.61 33.77 -19.96
N GLY A 951 49.63 34.65 -20.21
CA GLY A 951 49.36 36.00 -19.70
C GLY A 951 49.45 36.98 -20.90
N SER A 952 48.56 37.93 -21.15
CA SER A 952 47.59 38.63 -20.28
C SER A 952 46.35 39.17 -21.06
N ARG A 953 45.51 39.96 -20.36
CA ARG A 953 44.26 40.66 -20.78
C ARG A 953 44.55 42.01 -21.51
N PRO A 954 43.62 42.97 -21.82
CA PRO A 954 42.18 43.08 -21.45
C PRO A 954 41.18 43.75 -22.45
N ASP A 955 39.91 43.83 -22.02
CA ASP A 955 38.87 44.85 -22.33
C ASP A 955 38.33 44.99 -23.78
N THR A 956 37.10 45.49 -24.04
CA THR A 956 36.16 46.29 -23.21
C THR A 956 34.67 46.05 -23.57
N GLN A 957 33.75 46.69 -22.82
CA GLN A 957 32.38 47.13 -23.19
C GLN A 957 31.14 46.18 -23.06
N ARG A 958 30.03 46.83 -22.70
CA ARG A 958 28.60 46.45 -22.55
C ARG A 958 27.78 47.37 -23.49
N PRO A 959 26.52 47.09 -23.93
CA PRO A 959 25.38 46.82 -23.04
C PRO A 959 24.25 45.92 -23.63
N ARG A 960 23.01 46.06 -23.10
CA ARG A 960 21.79 45.27 -23.39
C ARG A 960 21.20 45.52 -24.79
N GLY A 961 20.55 44.50 -25.36
CA GLY A 961 19.65 44.56 -26.55
C GLY A 961 18.81 43.28 -26.68
N THR A 962 17.71 43.29 -27.44
CA THR A 962 16.70 42.19 -27.51
C THR A 962 16.47 41.63 -28.92
N ARG A 963 15.97 40.38 -29.00
CA ARG A 963 15.55 39.61 -30.20
C ARG A 963 16.69 39.25 -31.20
N PRO A 964 16.46 38.35 -32.19
CA PRO A 964 15.25 37.56 -32.50
C PRO A 964 15.46 36.02 -32.44
N GLU A 965 14.43 35.28 -32.82
CA GLU A 965 14.49 33.83 -33.11
C GLU A 965 15.35 33.53 -34.36
N ARG A 966 15.76 32.27 -34.54
CA ARG A 966 16.47 31.79 -35.74
C ARG A 966 15.61 30.78 -36.51
N PRO A 967 15.65 30.78 -37.86
CA PRO A 967 14.84 29.88 -38.68
C PRO A 967 15.31 28.43 -38.58
N ALA A 968 14.39 27.50 -38.86
CA ALA A 968 14.71 26.09 -39.04
C ALA A 968 15.63 25.89 -40.26
N ARG A 969 16.46 24.83 -40.22
CA ARG A 969 17.21 24.35 -41.37
C ARG A 969 16.34 23.40 -42.20
N GLU A 970 16.43 23.52 -43.52
CA GLU A 970 15.85 22.54 -44.45
C GLU A 970 16.54 21.18 -44.29
N ILE A 971 15.81 20.11 -44.60
CA ILE A 971 16.29 18.73 -44.48
C ILE A 971 16.92 18.29 -45.80
N ASP A 972 18.11 17.70 -45.71
CA ASP A 972 18.84 17.12 -46.85
C ASP A 972 17.97 16.05 -47.57
N PRO A 973 17.68 16.21 -48.87
CA PRO A 973 16.80 15.29 -49.61
C PRO A 973 17.39 13.89 -49.81
N ASP A 974 18.71 13.71 -49.68
CA ASP A 974 19.33 12.38 -49.79
C ASP A 974 19.38 11.61 -48.45
N SER A 975 19.00 12.27 -47.35
CA SER A 975 18.90 11.68 -46.00
C SER A 975 18.05 10.40 -45.97
N PRO A 976 18.49 9.33 -45.27
CA PRO A 976 17.68 8.12 -45.05
C PRO A 976 16.30 8.41 -44.44
N PHE A 977 16.19 9.47 -43.63
CA PHE A 977 14.94 9.87 -42.99
C PHE A 977 13.93 10.48 -43.97
N ALA A 978 14.39 11.17 -45.02
CA ALA A 978 13.51 11.68 -46.08
C ALA A 978 12.91 10.53 -46.90
N LYS A 979 13.73 9.51 -47.21
CA LYS A 979 13.30 8.28 -47.92
C LYS A 979 12.33 7.43 -47.07
N LEU A 980 12.53 7.36 -45.76
CA LEU A 980 11.56 6.76 -44.82
C LEU A 980 10.23 7.53 -44.73
N ALA A 981 10.26 8.86 -44.73
CA ALA A 981 9.05 9.68 -44.72
C ALA A 981 8.22 9.49 -46.00
N ALA A 982 8.87 9.42 -47.17
CA ALA A 982 8.21 9.10 -48.44
C ALA A 982 7.58 7.70 -48.42
N LEU A 983 8.32 6.67 -47.97
CA LEU A 983 7.81 5.30 -47.89
C LEU A 983 6.56 5.19 -46.99
N LYS A 984 6.53 5.95 -45.88
CA LYS A 984 5.37 6.01 -44.99
C LYS A 984 4.16 6.65 -45.67
N ALA A 985 4.35 7.75 -46.41
CA ALA A 985 3.28 8.44 -47.12
C ALA A 985 2.66 7.62 -48.28
N ASP A 986 3.43 6.70 -48.88
CA ASP A 986 2.92 5.76 -49.89
C ASP A 986 2.19 4.55 -49.26
N LEU A 987 2.61 4.09 -48.08
CA LEU A 987 1.90 3.05 -47.33
C LEU A 987 0.52 3.52 -46.83
N GLU A 988 0.40 4.79 -46.40
CA GLU A 988 -0.85 5.39 -45.95
C GLU A 988 -1.86 5.64 -47.09
N LYS A 989 -1.47 5.49 -48.37
CA LYS A 989 -2.31 5.73 -49.56
C LYS A 989 -2.93 4.49 -50.20
N LYS A 990 -2.60 3.28 -49.76
CA LYS A 990 -3.22 2.06 -50.31
C LYS A 990 -4.53 1.72 -49.57
N PRO A 991 -5.69 1.64 -50.26
CA PRO A 991 -6.89 1.07 -49.67
C PRO A 991 -6.66 -0.43 -49.39
N ARG A 992 -7.30 -0.94 -48.34
CA ARG A 992 -7.28 -2.39 -48.04
C ARG A 992 -8.12 -3.15 -49.06
N SER A 993 -7.57 -4.26 -49.54
CA SER A 993 -8.23 -5.35 -50.27
C SER A 993 -7.93 -6.66 -49.55
#